data_AF-A0AAV8Y3I5-F1
#
_entry.id   AF-A0AAV8Y3I5-F1
#
_cell.length_a   1.000
_cell.length_b   1.000
_cell.length_c   1.000
_cell.angle_alpha   90.00
_cell.angle_beta   90.00
_cell.angle_gamma   90.00
#
_symmetry.space_group_name_H-M   'P 1'
#
loop_
_entity.id
_entity.type
_entity.pdbx_description
1 polymer ?
#
loop_
_entity_poly.entity_id
_entity_poly.type
_entity_poly.pdbx_seq_one_letter_code
_entity_poly.pdbx_strand_id
1 'polypeptide(L)'
;MAWSAERPGLALFIIILATITLLPLITATALMPIVFLLDLSNFVATKEMASRVPNLHQKQKKLNSLYYLKKAKQACSENSYAEAYEYFVNYFESLNDPSQSSETVQAAFTKLVCKIGTVLEETDNIEELLKCYLQAINLFPNNYIILNNLGAYMFKVGETDIAKRYLELAVKVNKDYLPAEKNLLHVKWHQIPRWHFRMLNDRHRNAAYDRAISESISKGYHNVVDIGAGCGLLSLFASRNSLASVVAIEENKTLHKMCLDILKENDVPSVQCLNVYSTDLPGVPCKCNLLVTETFDVALFGERALESIFHAATVLRTEDDYKIIPCGAKLYIAVVPDKQFALNVLIDRSPILSDPGFSAAIKWDHPFLSRINSEQLANKCWYLHNDALSILSLDTLCIRQRESEPYEAEYLTETNFEFMTDSQQVFHINFYNREQILSILMEDDYYEIIHLKCKRGVIHAFTIWFDLNLTEEVSITTNPLDPDCIRCWEQAVFYLNRPVLKEEGDTLAVKVTVADCKLKLTVVEDDFTQRECVLVSKEIVSFLNDRTLVQSIVNVADELAHHQNLLVIDYNVFPLFGLLMAKTTDSTVYHSVSNDADVEFLKHILTLNNIPSERFTILDGKTSLVSNSRASQTAVYFFDPINTDGSLNSAAYRDQNIAHTTIIPQMVTVKVQLIYSAYIDHCNKVEDENVLGFKIGKYMNEYMGNEHPNLEKLDYVEFSSPVAFSLEEDEKSCEVIVFRTGLVNSLYFWYDLQLHENITFSTLTSSHYKKCCFFLETSRSVKSGDTYRITMKCEGHYLKLSLQ
;
A
#
# COMPACT_ATOMS: atom_id res chain seq x y z
N MET A 1 13.97 2.91 8.04
CA MET A 1 15.14 3.70 8.51
C MET A 1 16.47 3.35 7.81
N ALA A 2 16.52 2.56 6.73
CA ALA A 2 17.82 2.15 6.14
C ALA A 2 18.57 3.26 5.38
N TRP A 3 17.87 4.19 4.71
CA TRP A 3 18.50 5.16 3.78
C TRP A 3 19.37 6.23 4.47
N SER A 4 19.08 6.59 5.72
CA SER A 4 19.81 7.66 6.43
C SER A 4 21.19 7.24 6.94
N ALA A 5 21.48 5.94 7.01
CA ALA A 5 22.75 5.41 7.53
C ALA A 5 23.91 5.49 6.52
N GLU A 6 23.62 5.45 5.22
CA GLU A 6 24.66 5.31 4.18
C GLU A 6 25.24 6.66 3.68
N ARG A 7 24.56 7.78 3.92
CA ARG A 7 25.00 9.12 3.43
C ARG A 7 24.85 10.23 4.50
N PRO A 8 25.66 10.25 5.57
CA PRO A 8 25.57 11.24 6.64
C PRO A 8 25.75 12.70 6.16
N GLY A 9 26.50 12.93 5.08
CA GLY A 9 26.62 14.26 4.46
C GLY A 9 25.31 14.75 3.80
N LEU A 10 24.50 13.82 3.27
CA LEU A 10 23.21 14.14 2.66
C LEU A 10 22.19 14.53 3.72
N ALA A 11 22.12 13.79 4.83
CA ALA A 11 21.30 14.13 5.98
C ALA A 11 21.66 15.53 6.54
N LEU A 12 22.94 15.84 6.69
CA LEU A 12 23.39 17.16 7.13
C LEU A 12 22.99 18.27 6.15
N PHE A 13 23.10 18.04 4.84
CA PHE A 13 22.71 19.00 3.80
C PHE A 13 21.19 19.25 3.78
N ILE A 14 20.37 18.20 3.91
CA ILE A 14 18.90 18.29 4.02
C ILE A 14 18.50 19.05 5.30
N ILE A 15 19.13 18.78 6.43
CA ILE A 15 18.90 19.50 7.71
C ILE A 15 19.28 20.99 7.60
N ILE A 16 20.39 21.31 6.93
CA ILE A 16 20.82 22.70 6.68
C ILE A 16 19.80 23.41 5.77
N LEU A 17 19.29 22.77 4.72
CA LEU A 17 18.26 23.33 3.84
C LEU A 17 16.90 23.51 4.54
N ALA A 18 16.51 22.57 5.40
CA ALA A 18 15.28 22.65 6.20
C ALA A 18 15.33 23.78 7.24
N THR A 19 16.52 24.13 7.75
CA THR A 19 16.71 25.25 8.68
C THR A 19 16.87 26.60 7.99
N ILE A 20 17.44 26.65 6.78
CA ILE A 20 17.54 27.89 5.96
C ILE A 20 16.16 28.36 5.45
N THR A 21 15.18 27.46 5.31
CA THR A 21 13.82 27.77 4.82
C THR A 21 12.81 28.14 5.92
N LEU A 22 13.25 28.25 7.19
CA LEU A 22 12.39 28.33 8.37
C LEU A 22 12.19 29.76 8.94
N LEU A 23 11.96 30.77 8.08
CA LEU A 23 11.58 32.13 8.50
C LEU A 23 10.43 32.69 7.62
N PRO A 24 9.21 32.88 8.18
CA PRO A 24 8.00 33.03 7.36
C PRO A 24 7.61 34.48 7.04
N LEU A 25 6.66 34.56 6.09
CA LEU A 25 5.81 35.69 5.77
C LEU A 25 5.30 36.44 7.03
N ILE A 26 5.68 37.70 7.20
CA ILE A 26 5.00 38.66 8.09
C ILE A 26 4.71 39.94 7.30
N THR A 27 3.44 40.31 7.20
CA THR A 27 2.99 41.54 6.53
C THR A 27 3.37 42.77 7.34
N ALA A 28 3.80 43.84 6.65
CA ALA A 28 4.36 45.03 7.28
C ALA A 28 3.34 45.92 8.01
N THR A 29 3.57 46.16 9.31
CA THR A 29 3.19 47.42 10.00
C THR A 29 4.11 47.71 11.22
N ALA A 30 4.70 48.90 11.24
CA ALA A 30 5.23 49.67 12.40
C ALA A 30 6.44 49.15 13.25
N LEU A 31 7.57 49.87 13.10
CA LEU A 31 8.55 50.38 14.11
C LEU A 31 9.04 49.54 15.33
N MET A 32 10.38 49.46 15.43
CA MET A 32 11.28 49.09 16.55
C MET A 32 10.96 49.66 17.97
N PRO A 33 11.66 49.24 19.06
CA PRO A 33 12.24 47.92 19.40
C PRO A 33 12.09 47.53 20.90
N ILE A 34 12.41 46.29 21.31
CA ILE A 34 13.07 45.94 22.61
C ILE A 34 13.54 44.47 22.60
N VAL A 35 14.56 44.17 23.39
CA VAL A 35 15.37 42.94 23.39
C VAL A 35 15.27 42.26 24.78
N PHE A 36 15.26 40.92 24.88
CA PHE A 36 16.20 40.11 25.71
C PHE A 36 15.85 38.60 25.81
N LEU A 37 16.90 37.77 25.76
CA LEU A 37 17.08 36.38 26.22
C LEU A 37 16.25 35.22 25.64
N LEU A 38 16.92 34.37 24.85
CA LEU A 38 17.61 33.20 25.42
C LEU A 38 18.92 32.90 24.65
N ASP A 39 19.78 32.07 25.25
CA ASP A 39 21.23 32.08 25.04
C ASP A 39 21.72 31.19 23.85
N LEU A 40 22.55 31.76 22.96
CA LEU A 40 23.19 31.08 21.82
C LEU A 40 24.70 31.44 21.75
N SER A 41 25.36 31.43 22.89
CA SER A 41 26.74 31.92 23.07
C SER A 41 27.88 31.06 22.47
N ASN A 42 27.60 30.08 21.60
CA ASN A 42 28.63 29.22 20.98
C ASN A 42 28.55 29.06 19.44
N PHE A 43 28.05 30.07 18.72
CA PHE A 43 28.34 30.18 17.27
C PHE A 43 28.58 31.63 16.82
N VAL A 44 29.80 32.12 17.07
CA VAL A 44 30.25 33.44 16.59
C VAL A 44 30.51 33.38 15.07
N ALA A 45 29.49 33.64 14.26
CA ALA A 45 29.63 33.74 12.81
C ALA A 45 28.70 34.79 12.13
N THR A 46 28.02 35.66 12.88
CA THR A 46 27.05 36.63 12.32
C THR A 46 27.55 38.08 12.34
N LYS A 47 28.62 38.36 11.57
CA LYS A 47 28.83 39.65 10.88
C LYS A 47 29.93 39.63 9.81
N GLU A 48 30.93 38.75 9.91
CA GLU A 48 31.99 38.66 8.91
C GLU A 48 31.68 37.78 7.68
N MET A 49 30.68 36.88 7.75
CA MET A 49 30.26 36.10 6.58
C MET A 49 29.39 36.91 5.60
N ALA A 50 28.62 37.89 6.10
CA ALA A 50 27.93 38.88 5.25
C ALA A 50 28.92 39.79 4.48
N SER A 51 30.16 39.90 4.93
CA SER A 51 31.27 40.59 4.23
C SER A 51 32.19 39.66 3.43
N ARG A 52 31.84 38.37 3.27
CA ARG A 52 32.56 37.42 2.40
C ARG A 52 31.71 36.83 1.27
N VAL A 53 30.42 37.16 1.19
CA VAL A 53 29.74 37.19 -0.11
C VAL A 53 30.21 38.46 -0.83
N PRO A 54 30.79 38.37 -2.04
CA PRO A 54 31.21 39.56 -2.77
C PRO A 54 30.00 40.44 -3.07
N ASN A 55 30.14 41.73 -2.76
CA ASN A 55 29.11 42.74 -2.95
C ASN A 55 28.89 42.97 -4.47
N LEU A 56 28.05 42.14 -5.11
CA LEU A 56 27.72 42.22 -6.53
C LEU A 56 26.69 43.33 -6.81
N HIS A 57 27.04 44.54 -6.39
CA HIS A 57 26.37 45.79 -6.76
C HIS A 57 27.39 46.81 -7.25
N GLN A 58 27.98 46.54 -8.43
CA GLN A 58 28.09 47.53 -9.52
C GLN A 58 28.77 46.95 -10.78
N LYS A 59 27.94 46.44 -11.69
CA LYS A 59 28.00 46.81 -13.11
C LYS A 59 26.73 46.35 -13.81
N GLN A 60 25.81 47.27 -14.07
CA GLN A 60 24.82 47.09 -15.13
C GLN A 60 25.55 47.05 -16.47
N LYS A 61 26.03 45.86 -16.87
CA LYS A 61 25.77 45.45 -18.24
C LYS A 61 24.26 45.26 -18.30
N LYS A 62 23.58 45.97 -19.21
CA LYS A 62 22.33 45.45 -19.77
C LYS A 62 22.70 44.19 -20.54
N LEU A 63 22.81 43.05 -19.84
CA LEU A 63 22.79 41.77 -20.53
C LEU A 63 21.43 41.68 -21.19
N ASN A 64 21.46 41.34 -22.48
CA ASN A 64 20.25 41.34 -23.28
C ASN A 64 19.41 40.15 -22.81
N SER A 65 18.31 40.37 -22.11
CA SER A 65 17.44 39.28 -21.63
C SER A 65 16.96 38.41 -22.81
N LEU A 66 16.77 39.02 -23.99
CA LEU A 66 16.53 38.33 -25.25
C LEU A 66 17.67 37.41 -25.71
N TYR A 67 18.93 37.71 -25.38
CA TYR A 67 20.07 36.82 -25.64
C TYR A 67 19.97 35.56 -24.79
N TYR A 68 19.75 35.71 -23.48
CA TYR A 68 19.59 34.56 -22.58
C TYR A 68 18.38 33.71 -22.94
N LEU A 69 17.23 34.31 -23.19
CA LEU A 69 16.04 33.59 -23.63
C LEU A 69 16.24 32.87 -24.98
N LYS A 70 16.96 33.49 -25.93
CA LYS A 70 17.31 32.83 -27.21
C LYS A 70 18.25 31.65 -26.98
N LYS A 71 19.25 31.79 -26.10
CA LYS A 71 20.21 30.75 -25.76
C LYS A 71 19.58 29.58 -25.01
N ALA A 72 18.72 29.85 -24.04
CA ALA A 72 17.93 28.85 -23.34
C ALA A 72 17.07 28.01 -24.32
N LYS A 73 16.36 28.67 -25.25
CA LYS A 73 15.57 28.00 -26.29
C LYS A 73 16.43 27.15 -27.24
N GLN A 74 17.62 27.64 -27.61
CA GLN A 74 18.58 26.88 -28.42
C GLN A 74 19.04 25.61 -27.68
N ALA A 75 19.52 25.74 -26.44
CA ALA A 75 20.01 24.62 -25.65
C ALA A 75 18.90 23.57 -25.38
N CYS A 76 17.63 23.99 -25.17
CA CYS A 76 16.50 23.07 -25.13
C CYS A 76 16.33 22.26 -26.43
N SER A 77 16.47 22.88 -27.61
CA SER A 77 16.37 22.17 -28.89
C SER A 77 17.55 21.24 -29.18
N GLU A 78 18.68 21.45 -28.51
CA GLU A 78 19.88 20.61 -28.58
C GLU A 78 19.89 19.51 -27.49
N ASN A 79 18.83 19.43 -26.67
CA ASN A 79 18.72 18.57 -25.47
C ASN A 79 19.78 18.82 -24.37
N SER A 80 20.47 19.96 -24.42
CA SER A 80 21.45 20.42 -23.43
C SER A 80 20.76 21.00 -22.20
N TYR A 81 20.04 20.16 -21.43
CA TYR A 81 19.11 20.62 -20.39
C TYR A 81 19.77 21.44 -19.27
N ALA A 82 20.99 21.09 -18.85
CA ALA A 82 21.73 21.84 -17.83
C ALA A 82 22.10 23.27 -18.31
N GLU A 83 22.67 23.40 -19.52
CA GLU A 83 22.99 24.71 -20.10
C GLU A 83 21.72 25.54 -20.35
N ALA A 84 20.64 24.89 -20.80
CA ALA A 84 19.34 25.54 -20.94
C ALA A 84 18.81 26.09 -19.61
N TYR A 85 18.98 25.34 -18.51
CA TYR A 85 18.51 25.71 -17.18
C TYR A 85 19.28 26.94 -16.67
N GLU A 86 20.62 26.94 -16.80
CA GLU A 86 21.45 28.10 -16.47
C GLU A 86 21.04 29.35 -17.28
N TYR A 87 20.78 29.24 -18.58
CA TYR A 87 20.33 30.38 -19.37
C TYR A 87 18.93 30.87 -19.00
N PHE A 88 18.01 29.99 -18.60
CA PHE A 88 16.70 30.42 -18.08
C PHE A 88 16.82 31.14 -16.74
N VAL A 89 17.60 30.61 -15.80
CA VAL A 89 17.90 31.27 -14.51
C VAL A 89 18.46 32.67 -14.76
N ASN A 90 19.52 32.78 -15.57
CA ASN A 90 20.12 34.06 -15.96
C ASN A 90 19.13 35.01 -16.67
N TYR A 91 18.17 34.48 -17.42
CA TYR A 91 17.09 35.28 -18.01
C TYR A 91 16.17 35.85 -16.93
N PHE A 92 15.67 35.04 -16.00
CA PHE A 92 14.76 35.50 -14.95
C PHE A 92 15.45 36.44 -13.95
N GLU A 93 16.70 36.18 -13.56
CA GLU A 93 17.52 37.06 -12.72
C GLU A 93 17.88 38.39 -13.42
N SER A 94 17.76 38.46 -14.76
CA SER A 94 17.90 39.73 -15.51
C SER A 94 16.62 40.58 -15.55
N LEU A 95 15.49 40.06 -15.05
CA LEU A 95 14.24 40.78 -14.88
C LEU A 95 14.18 41.42 -13.49
N ASN A 96 13.35 42.46 -13.33
CA ASN A 96 13.07 43.03 -12.00
C ASN A 96 12.21 42.09 -11.14
N ASP A 97 11.43 41.23 -11.79
CA ASP A 97 10.51 40.26 -11.20
C ASP A 97 10.31 39.13 -12.24
N PRO A 98 10.60 37.86 -11.90
CA PRO A 98 10.42 36.71 -12.80
C PRO A 98 8.99 36.56 -13.35
N SER A 99 7.97 36.99 -12.59
CA SER A 99 6.56 36.90 -12.98
C SER A 99 6.19 37.80 -14.18
N GLN A 100 7.03 38.80 -14.49
CA GLN A 100 6.87 39.67 -15.67
C GLN A 100 7.22 38.97 -17.00
N SER A 101 7.79 37.76 -16.94
CA SER A 101 7.98 36.92 -18.13
C SER A 101 6.65 36.35 -18.63
N SER A 102 6.51 36.15 -19.94
CA SER A 102 5.27 35.58 -20.50
C SER A 102 5.03 34.14 -20.04
N GLU A 103 3.76 33.76 -19.85
CA GLU A 103 3.34 32.41 -19.44
C GLU A 103 3.99 31.29 -20.27
N THR A 104 4.12 31.47 -21.60
CA THR A 104 4.80 30.50 -22.48
C THR A 104 6.27 30.24 -22.10
N VAL A 105 6.95 31.26 -21.56
CA VAL A 105 8.34 31.18 -21.09
C VAL A 105 8.42 30.54 -19.71
N GLN A 106 7.49 30.87 -18.81
CA GLN A 106 7.36 30.20 -17.50
C GLN A 106 7.03 28.70 -17.66
N ALA A 107 6.12 28.36 -18.58
CA ALA A 107 5.78 26.98 -18.91
C ALA A 107 6.94 26.23 -19.58
N ALA A 108 7.72 26.88 -20.44
CA ALA A 108 8.93 26.29 -21.03
C ALA A 108 10.00 26.00 -19.97
N PHE A 109 10.23 26.91 -19.04
CA PHE A 109 11.11 26.68 -17.89
C PHE A 109 10.59 25.55 -17.00
N THR A 110 9.29 25.52 -16.71
CA THR A 110 8.67 24.45 -15.91
C THR A 110 8.90 23.07 -16.53
N LYS A 111 8.66 22.93 -17.84
CA LYS A 111 8.93 21.68 -18.59
C LYS A 111 10.41 21.28 -18.54
N LEU A 112 11.32 22.24 -18.62
CA LEU A 112 12.74 22.00 -18.47
C LEU A 112 13.12 21.53 -17.06
N VAL A 113 12.58 22.16 -16.01
CA VAL A 113 12.79 21.77 -14.60
C VAL A 113 12.30 20.33 -14.35
N CYS A 114 11.17 19.94 -14.94
CA CYS A 114 10.69 18.55 -14.89
C CYS A 114 11.69 17.59 -15.58
N LYS A 115 12.18 17.95 -16.78
CA LYS A 115 13.04 17.08 -17.58
C LYS A 115 14.45 16.93 -16.98
N ILE A 116 15.05 18.02 -16.49
CA ILE A 116 16.34 17.97 -15.79
C ILE A 116 16.20 17.22 -14.46
N GLY A 117 15.06 17.38 -13.76
CA GLY A 117 14.75 16.62 -12.56
C GLY A 117 14.79 15.11 -12.79
N THR A 118 14.09 14.65 -13.84
CA THR A 118 14.09 13.22 -14.25
C THR A 118 15.51 12.70 -14.53
N VAL A 119 16.32 13.46 -15.29
CA VAL A 119 17.69 13.05 -15.65
C VAL A 119 18.62 13.02 -14.44
N LEU A 120 18.49 13.97 -13.51
CA LEU A 120 19.30 14.02 -12.29
C LEU A 120 18.89 12.92 -11.29
N GLU A 121 17.60 12.55 -11.24
CA GLU A 121 17.14 11.36 -10.50
C GLU A 121 17.69 10.05 -11.08
N GLU A 122 17.63 9.88 -12.41
CA GLU A 122 18.17 8.70 -13.12
C GLU A 122 19.68 8.53 -12.94
N THR A 123 20.40 9.62 -12.65
CA THR A 123 21.86 9.65 -12.44
C THR A 123 22.28 9.72 -10.96
N ASP A 124 21.32 9.63 -10.03
CA ASP A 124 21.53 9.75 -8.56
C ASP A 124 22.27 11.03 -8.13
N ASN A 125 22.15 12.11 -8.91
CA ASN A 125 22.79 13.40 -8.62
C ASN A 125 21.88 14.29 -7.74
N ILE A 126 21.71 13.86 -6.49
CA ILE A 126 20.77 14.45 -5.52
C ILE A 126 21.08 15.92 -5.22
N GLU A 127 22.35 16.30 -5.11
CA GLU A 127 22.74 17.67 -4.74
C GLU A 127 22.30 18.70 -5.79
N GLU A 128 22.61 18.42 -7.07
CA GLU A 128 22.23 19.31 -8.17
C GLU A 128 20.71 19.29 -8.41
N LEU A 129 20.05 18.13 -8.21
CA LEU A 129 18.59 18.01 -8.27
C LEU A 129 17.87 18.92 -7.28
N LEU A 130 18.27 18.87 -6.01
CA LEU A 130 17.70 19.72 -4.96
C LEU A 130 18.00 21.20 -5.21
N LYS A 131 19.21 21.53 -5.66
CA LYS A 131 19.61 22.88 -6.04
C LYS A 131 18.75 23.43 -7.20
N CYS A 132 18.51 22.64 -8.25
CA CYS A 132 17.63 23.00 -9.36
C CYS A 132 16.19 23.27 -8.88
N TYR A 133 15.60 22.35 -8.11
CA TYR A 133 14.22 22.55 -7.63
C TYR A 133 14.09 23.76 -6.70
N LEU A 134 15.00 23.94 -5.74
CA LEU A 134 14.94 25.05 -4.79
C LEU A 134 15.15 26.41 -5.45
N GLN A 135 16.08 26.52 -6.39
CA GLN A 135 16.28 27.76 -7.14
C GLN A 135 15.09 28.06 -8.06
N ALA A 136 14.48 27.04 -8.69
CA ALA A 136 13.28 27.22 -9.49
C ALA A 136 12.06 27.65 -8.65
N ILE A 137 11.90 27.13 -7.42
CA ILE A 137 10.88 27.58 -6.46
C ILE A 137 11.15 28.99 -5.97
N ASN A 138 12.41 29.39 -5.76
CA ASN A 138 12.74 30.77 -5.39
C ASN A 138 12.38 31.78 -6.50
N LEU A 139 12.47 31.38 -7.78
CA LEU A 139 12.02 32.18 -8.91
C LEU A 139 10.49 32.17 -9.07
N PHE A 140 9.84 31.03 -8.84
CA PHE A 140 8.40 30.83 -9.02
C PHE A 140 7.77 30.06 -7.83
N PRO A 141 7.55 30.72 -6.68
CA PRO A 141 7.14 30.05 -5.43
C PRO A 141 5.72 29.47 -5.48
N ASN A 142 4.90 29.90 -6.44
CA ASN A 142 3.55 29.39 -6.70
C ASN A 142 3.50 28.46 -7.93
N ASN A 143 4.62 27.84 -8.35
CA ASN A 143 4.59 26.87 -9.44
C ASN A 143 4.21 25.49 -8.91
N TYR A 144 2.91 25.16 -8.94
CA TYR A 144 2.36 23.92 -8.39
C TYR A 144 2.96 22.65 -9.01
N ILE A 145 3.43 22.69 -10.27
CA ILE A 145 4.09 21.54 -10.93
C ILE A 145 5.47 21.30 -10.31
N ILE A 146 6.27 22.35 -10.12
CA ILE A 146 7.61 22.25 -9.51
C ILE A 146 7.48 21.85 -8.04
N LEU A 147 6.52 22.43 -7.32
CA LEU A 147 6.20 22.07 -5.93
C LEU A 147 5.78 20.59 -5.81
N ASN A 148 4.94 20.11 -6.72
CA ASN A 148 4.55 18.70 -6.78
C ASN A 148 5.76 17.77 -6.99
N ASN A 149 6.60 18.08 -7.98
CA ASN A 149 7.72 17.21 -8.33
C ASN A 149 8.78 17.17 -7.22
N LEU A 150 9.07 18.30 -6.57
CA LEU A 150 9.91 18.32 -5.38
C LEU A 150 9.26 17.54 -4.22
N GLY A 151 7.95 17.67 -4.02
CA GLY A 151 7.21 16.92 -3.00
C GLY A 151 7.26 15.40 -3.22
N ALA A 152 7.01 14.94 -4.45
CA ALA A 152 7.12 13.55 -4.84
C ALA A 152 8.55 13.00 -4.68
N TYR A 153 9.56 13.80 -5.05
CA TYR A 153 10.96 13.44 -4.83
C TYR A 153 11.31 13.33 -3.33
N MET A 154 10.86 14.28 -2.52
CA MET A 154 11.05 14.25 -1.06
C MET A 154 10.40 13.02 -0.43
N PHE A 155 9.22 12.60 -0.92
CA PHE A 155 8.58 11.37 -0.47
C PHE A 155 9.39 10.13 -0.85
N LYS A 156 9.90 10.06 -2.09
CA LYS A 156 10.74 8.98 -2.61
C LYS A 156 12.04 8.77 -1.80
N VAL A 157 12.63 9.84 -1.25
CA VAL A 157 13.82 9.74 -0.36
C VAL A 157 13.47 9.56 1.13
N GLY A 158 12.18 9.46 1.48
CA GLY A 158 11.70 9.22 2.85
C GLY A 158 11.44 10.48 3.69
N GLU A 159 11.68 11.68 3.17
CA GLU A 159 11.49 12.97 3.85
C GLU A 159 10.01 13.40 3.85
N THR A 160 9.17 12.54 4.43
CA THR A 160 7.70 12.58 4.35
C THR A 160 7.08 13.88 4.90
N ASP A 161 7.63 14.43 6.00
CA ASP A 161 7.18 15.72 6.57
C ASP A 161 7.46 16.91 5.62
N ILE A 162 8.55 16.85 4.83
CA ILE A 162 8.90 17.88 3.84
C ILE A 162 8.04 17.71 2.59
N ALA A 163 7.86 16.46 2.13
CA ALA A 163 6.99 16.11 1.02
C ALA A 163 5.57 16.66 1.22
N LYS A 164 4.95 16.37 2.38
CA LYS A 164 3.61 16.85 2.73
C LYS A 164 3.47 18.35 2.56
N ARG A 165 4.41 19.15 3.07
CA ARG A 165 4.36 20.62 3.02
C ARG A 165 4.39 21.18 1.60
N TYR A 166 5.26 20.65 0.74
CA TYR A 166 5.33 21.11 -0.67
C TYR A 166 4.08 20.69 -1.46
N LEU A 167 3.53 19.51 -1.20
CA LEU A 167 2.31 19.02 -1.82
C LEU A 167 1.06 19.77 -1.34
N GLU A 168 0.95 20.07 -0.05
CA GLU A 168 -0.09 20.96 0.49
C GLU A 168 -0.02 22.35 -0.12
N LEU A 169 1.18 22.91 -0.35
CA LEU A 169 1.33 24.18 -1.05
C LEU A 169 0.92 24.08 -2.53
N ALA A 170 1.28 22.99 -3.22
CA ALA A 170 0.86 22.75 -4.60
C ALA A 170 -0.67 22.69 -4.73
N VAL A 171 -1.35 21.89 -3.90
CA VAL A 171 -2.82 21.77 -3.85
C VAL A 171 -3.48 23.10 -3.43
N LYS A 172 -2.86 23.86 -2.51
CA LYS A 172 -3.37 25.18 -2.10
C LYS A 172 -3.32 26.21 -3.24
N VAL A 173 -2.28 26.14 -4.08
CA VAL A 173 -2.12 27.02 -5.24
C VAL A 173 -3.03 26.61 -6.40
N ASN A 174 -3.12 25.31 -6.69
CA ASN A 174 -4.03 24.76 -7.69
C ASN A 174 -4.71 23.49 -7.16
N LYS A 175 -5.97 23.62 -6.74
CA LYS A 175 -6.78 22.51 -6.20
C LYS A 175 -7.19 21.49 -7.26
N ASP A 176 -7.14 21.88 -8.54
CA ASP A 176 -7.61 21.06 -9.66
C ASP A 176 -6.47 20.26 -10.31
N TYR A 177 -5.23 20.40 -9.81
CA TYR A 177 -4.05 19.66 -10.29
C TYR A 177 -3.98 18.27 -9.64
N LEU A 178 -4.41 17.24 -10.37
CA LEU A 178 -4.59 15.90 -9.83
C LEU A 178 -3.28 15.27 -9.29
N PRO A 179 -2.10 15.44 -9.93
CA PRO A 179 -0.86 14.86 -9.41
C PRO A 179 -0.52 15.31 -7.98
N ALA A 180 -0.75 16.59 -7.63
CA ALA A 180 -0.46 17.07 -6.28
C ALA A 180 -1.46 16.54 -5.25
N GLU A 181 -2.74 16.44 -5.60
CA GLU A 181 -3.77 15.86 -4.73
C GLU A 181 -3.47 14.39 -4.42
N LYS A 182 -3.10 13.61 -5.44
CA LYS A 182 -2.80 12.18 -5.34
C LYS A 182 -1.48 11.91 -4.61
N ASN A 183 -0.42 12.65 -4.92
CA ASN A 183 0.83 12.55 -4.18
C ASN A 183 0.67 12.96 -2.71
N LEU A 184 -0.13 13.99 -2.39
CA LEU A 184 -0.45 14.36 -1.01
C LEU A 184 -1.20 13.23 -0.29
N LEU A 185 -2.12 12.57 -0.98
CA LEU A 185 -2.88 11.44 -0.45
C LEU A 185 -1.96 10.25 -0.11
N HIS A 186 -1.06 9.86 -1.01
CA HIS A 186 -0.08 8.81 -0.76
C HIS A 186 0.83 9.12 0.44
N VAL A 187 1.28 10.38 0.57
CA VAL A 187 2.04 10.86 1.73
C VAL A 187 1.22 10.75 3.03
N LYS A 188 -0.07 11.11 3.02
CA LYS A 188 -0.96 10.98 4.19
C LYS A 188 -1.18 9.51 4.60
N TRP A 189 -1.34 8.60 3.64
CA TRP A 189 -1.44 7.16 3.93
C TRP A 189 -0.16 6.58 4.51
N HIS A 190 1.01 7.04 4.05
CA HIS A 190 2.29 6.62 4.61
C HIS A 190 2.51 7.15 6.03
N GLN A 191 2.07 8.38 6.33
CA GLN A 191 2.12 8.93 7.68
C GLN A 191 1.17 8.22 8.66
N ILE A 192 -0.05 7.90 8.22
CA ILE A 192 -1.12 7.30 9.04
C ILE A 192 -1.72 6.08 8.30
N PRO A 193 -1.29 4.85 8.64
CA PRO A 193 -1.82 3.61 8.08
C PRO A 193 -3.34 3.47 8.26
N ARG A 194 -4.02 2.92 7.24
CA ARG A 194 -5.51 2.86 7.20
C ARG A 194 -6.15 2.05 8.32
N TRP A 195 -5.47 1.05 8.86
CA TRP A 195 -5.99 0.25 9.97
C TRP A 195 -6.30 1.07 11.23
N HIS A 196 -5.69 2.26 11.41
CA HIS A 196 -6.05 3.18 12.49
C HIS A 196 -7.53 3.59 12.48
N PHE A 197 -8.14 3.72 11.31
CA PHE A 197 -9.54 4.12 11.18
C PHE A 197 -10.47 2.98 11.60
N ARG A 198 -10.19 1.75 11.15
CA ARG A 198 -10.90 0.53 11.60
C ARG A 198 -10.77 0.35 13.11
N MET A 199 -9.55 0.47 13.64
CA MET A 199 -9.23 0.36 15.06
C MET A 199 -9.99 1.37 15.93
N LEU A 200 -9.98 2.65 15.54
CA LEU A 200 -10.71 3.69 16.28
C LEU A 200 -12.22 3.56 16.14
N ASN A 201 -12.72 2.98 15.04
CA ASN A 201 -14.13 2.72 14.86
C ASN A 201 -14.65 1.43 15.51
N ASP A 202 -13.76 0.58 16.05
CA ASP A 202 -14.16 -0.65 16.75
C ASP A 202 -14.66 -0.35 18.18
N ARG A 203 -15.96 -0.09 18.29
CA ARG A 203 -16.65 0.19 19.56
C ARG A 203 -16.46 -0.92 20.59
N HIS A 204 -16.34 -2.19 20.18
CA HIS A 204 -16.23 -3.33 21.09
C HIS A 204 -14.83 -3.39 21.72
N ARG A 205 -13.77 -3.27 20.91
CA ARG A 205 -12.38 -3.10 21.38
C ARG A 205 -12.27 -1.91 22.33
N ASN A 206 -12.78 -0.76 21.91
CA ASN A 206 -12.67 0.50 22.67
C ASN A 206 -13.34 0.40 24.04
N ALA A 207 -14.56 -0.15 24.10
CA ALA A 207 -15.28 -0.35 25.36
C ALA A 207 -14.58 -1.37 26.30
N ALA A 208 -13.99 -2.44 25.75
CA ALA A 208 -13.26 -3.43 26.54
C ALA A 208 -11.99 -2.81 27.17
N TYR A 209 -11.23 -2.04 26.41
CA TYR A 209 -10.05 -1.32 26.91
C TYR A 209 -10.42 -0.24 27.95
N ASP A 210 -11.42 0.60 27.67
CA ASP A 210 -11.91 1.63 28.61
C ASP A 210 -12.33 1.01 29.95
N ARG A 211 -13.06 -0.11 29.91
CA ARG A 211 -13.44 -0.88 31.10
C ARG A 211 -12.22 -1.42 31.86
N ALA A 212 -11.32 -2.12 31.16
CA ALA A 212 -10.14 -2.74 31.76
C ALA A 212 -9.23 -1.71 32.45
N ILE A 213 -9.02 -0.55 31.81
CA ILE A 213 -8.22 0.57 32.33
C ILE A 213 -8.93 1.22 33.52
N SER A 214 -10.20 1.58 33.37
CA SER A 214 -10.99 2.26 34.43
C SER A 214 -11.11 1.43 35.70
N GLU A 215 -11.41 0.13 35.58
CA GLU A 215 -11.45 -0.81 36.71
C GLU A 215 -10.08 -0.92 37.39
N SER A 216 -8.99 -0.94 36.63
CA SER A 216 -7.64 -1.03 37.18
C SER A 216 -7.25 0.24 37.95
N ILE A 217 -7.50 1.43 37.39
CA ILE A 217 -7.23 2.68 38.10
C ILE A 217 -8.08 2.77 39.39
N SER A 218 -9.34 2.31 39.36
CA SER A 218 -10.19 2.25 40.56
C SER A 218 -9.66 1.31 41.66
N LYS A 219 -8.90 0.27 41.28
CA LYS A 219 -8.23 -0.68 42.18
C LYS A 219 -6.87 -0.15 42.70
N GLY A 220 -6.42 1.04 42.28
CA GLY A 220 -5.18 1.70 42.75
C GLY A 220 -4.07 1.85 41.69
N TYR A 221 -4.27 1.33 40.48
CA TYR A 221 -3.29 1.34 39.39
C TYR A 221 -3.28 2.67 38.62
N HIS A 222 -2.84 3.75 39.29
CA HIS A 222 -2.99 5.13 38.82
C HIS A 222 -1.76 5.74 38.13
N ASN A 223 -0.57 5.12 38.19
CA ASN A 223 0.60 5.59 37.46
C ASN A 223 0.71 4.78 36.17
N VAL A 224 0.25 5.37 35.07
CA VAL A 224 -0.03 4.70 33.79
C VAL A 224 1.02 5.05 32.75
N VAL A 225 1.58 4.03 32.10
CA VAL A 225 2.34 4.18 30.85
C VAL A 225 1.55 3.50 29.72
N ASP A 226 1.40 4.21 28.61
CA ASP A 226 0.69 3.78 27.39
C ASP A 226 1.72 3.64 26.25
N ILE A 227 2.04 2.41 25.83
CA ILE A 227 3.01 2.12 24.77
C ILE A 227 2.30 1.87 23.45
N GLY A 228 2.74 2.56 22.40
CA GLY A 228 2.04 2.58 21.12
C GLY A 228 0.76 3.40 21.22
N ALA A 229 0.84 4.55 21.91
CA ALA A 229 -0.33 5.36 22.24
C ALA A 229 -1.11 5.85 21.00
N GLY A 230 -0.46 5.92 19.83
CA GLY A 230 -1.05 6.37 18.58
C GLY A 230 -1.58 7.80 18.70
N CYS A 231 -2.89 7.96 18.51
CA CYS A 231 -3.59 9.23 18.70
C CYS A 231 -3.96 9.54 20.17
N GLY A 232 -3.61 8.67 21.12
CA GLY A 232 -3.79 8.86 22.56
C GLY A 232 -5.06 8.27 23.17
N LEU A 233 -5.82 7.42 22.46
CA LEU A 233 -7.13 6.95 22.93
C LEU A 233 -7.08 6.21 24.29
N LEU A 234 -6.09 5.34 24.50
CA LEU A 234 -5.98 4.58 25.76
C LEU A 234 -5.53 5.49 26.92
N SER A 235 -4.61 6.42 26.64
CA SER A 235 -4.27 7.53 27.54
C SER A 235 -5.46 8.42 27.91
N LEU A 236 -6.39 8.69 26.98
CA LEU A 236 -7.64 9.41 27.25
C LEU A 236 -8.57 8.61 28.17
N PHE A 237 -8.70 7.29 27.99
CA PHE A 237 -9.44 6.42 28.91
C PHE A 237 -8.88 6.51 30.33
N ALA A 238 -7.56 6.41 30.48
CA ALA A 238 -6.89 6.54 31.78
C ALA A 238 -7.13 7.92 32.43
N SER A 239 -7.05 8.99 31.62
CA SER A 239 -7.17 10.38 32.08
C SER A 239 -8.58 10.79 32.54
N ARG A 240 -9.61 9.97 32.30
CA ARG A 240 -10.96 10.18 32.88
C ARG A 240 -10.96 10.18 34.41
N ASN A 241 -9.99 9.50 35.03
CA ASN A 241 -9.83 9.48 36.47
C ASN A 241 -8.77 10.52 36.89
N SER A 242 -9.17 11.51 37.68
CA SER A 242 -8.27 12.60 38.12
C SER A 242 -7.11 12.17 39.04
N LEU A 243 -7.09 10.91 39.48
CA LEU A 243 -5.95 10.33 40.21
C LEU A 243 -4.87 9.78 39.27
N ALA A 244 -5.17 9.60 37.98
CA ALA A 244 -4.25 9.01 37.03
C ALA A 244 -3.13 9.98 36.62
N SER A 245 -1.88 9.53 36.72
CA SER A 245 -0.72 10.15 36.10
C SER A 245 -0.34 9.33 34.87
N VAL A 246 -0.45 9.91 33.68
CA VAL A 246 -0.36 9.18 32.41
C VAL A 246 0.84 9.66 31.58
N VAL A 247 1.64 8.71 31.10
CA VAL A 247 2.72 8.93 30.13
C VAL A 247 2.46 8.09 28.88
N ALA A 248 2.19 8.76 27.76
CA ALA A 248 2.06 8.17 26.45
C ALA A 248 3.43 8.07 25.75
N ILE A 249 3.68 6.97 25.04
CA ILE A 249 4.89 6.73 24.24
C ILE A 249 4.46 6.40 22.81
N GLU A 250 4.95 7.19 21.86
CA GLU A 250 4.60 7.07 20.44
C GLU A 250 5.82 7.39 19.55
N GLU A 251 6.24 6.44 18.71
CA GLU A 251 7.42 6.60 17.84
C GLU A 251 7.11 7.52 16.65
N ASN A 252 5.90 7.39 16.08
CA ASN A 252 5.54 8.02 14.83
C ASN A 252 5.35 9.52 15.08
N LYS A 253 6.23 10.33 14.48
CA LYS A 253 6.24 11.80 14.60
C LYS A 253 4.92 12.47 14.21
N THR A 254 4.07 11.82 13.43
CA THR A 254 2.75 12.34 13.05
C THR A 254 1.72 12.03 14.11
N LEU A 255 1.64 10.77 14.56
CA LEU A 255 0.75 10.34 15.64
C LEU A 255 1.09 11.04 16.96
N HIS A 256 2.37 11.18 17.30
CA HIS A 256 2.83 11.93 18.48
C HIS A 256 2.31 13.38 18.52
N LYS A 257 2.49 14.13 17.42
CA LYS A 257 1.97 15.51 17.31
C LYS A 257 0.44 15.53 17.42
N MET A 258 -0.23 14.59 16.75
CA MET A 258 -1.68 14.46 16.79
C MET A 258 -2.21 14.14 18.19
N CYS A 259 -1.54 13.25 18.93
CA CYS A 259 -1.82 12.90 20.31
C CYS A 259 -1.76 14.14 21.21
N LEU A 260 -0.71 14.96 21.10
CA LEU A 260 -0.60 16.22 21.85
C LEU A 260 -1.76 17.19 21.56
N ASP A 261 -2.17 17.33 20.30
CA ASP A 261 -3.28 18.20 19.92
C ASP A 261 -4.65 17.65 20.38
N ILE A 262 -4.84 16.32 20.32
CA ILE A 262 -6.05 15.62 20.82
C ILE A 262 -6.15 15.72 22.34
N LEU A 263 -5.08 15.47 23.08
CA LEU A 263 -5.03 15.58 24.55
C LEU A 263 -5.41 17.00 25.01
N LYS A 264 -4.95 18.02 24.27
CA LYS A 264 -5.31 19.42 24.51
C LYS A 264 -6.77 19.74 24.18
N GLU A 265 -7.31 19.22 23.08
CA GLU A 265 -8.71 19.43 22.68
C GLU A 265 -9.69 18.71 23.62
N ASN A 266 -9.27 17.64 24.29
CA ASN A 266 -10.03 16.90 25.30
C ASN A 266 -9.73 17.34 26.75
N ASP A 267 -9.19 18.55 26.94
CA ASP A 267 -8.95 19.18 28.24
C ASP A 267 -8.03 18.40 29.21
N VAL A 268 -7.17 17.51 28.70
CA VAL A 268 -6.18 16.73 29.48
C VAL A 268 -4.71 16.95 29.03
N PRO A 269 -4.23 18.20 28.90
CA PRO A 269 -2.86 18.50 28.47
C PRO A 269 -1.78 18.13 29.50
N SER A 270 -2.16 17.59 30.66
CA SER A 270 -1.25 17.08 31.69
C SER A 270 -0.65 15.71 31.37
N VAL A 271 -1.20 14.98 30.41
CA VAL A 271 -0.62 13.73 29.91
C VAL A 271 0.68 14.03 29.17
N GLN A 272 1.77 13.39 29.58
CA GLN A 272 3.06 13.54 28.92
C GLN A 272 3.14 12.60 27.71
N CYS A 273 3.32 13.12 26.49
CA CYS A 273 3.53 12.29 25.30
C CYS A 273 4.99 12.36 24.83
N LEU A 274 5.69 11.22 24.82
CA LEU A 274 7.09 11.08 24.43
C LEU A 274 7.22 10.58 22.99
N ASN A 275 8.03 11.27 22.17
CA ASN A 275 8.31 10.83 20.80
C ASN A 275 9.56 9.94 20.72
N VAL A 276 9.40 8.67 21.06
CA VAL A 276 10.48 7.66 21.09
C VAL A 276 9.91 6.28 20.84
N TYR A 277 10.73 5.37 20.32
CA TYR A 277 10.44 3.94 20.41
C TYR A 277 10.64 3.47 21.86
N SER A 278 9.81 2.53 22.33
CA SER A 278 9.73 2.19 23.77
C SER A 278 11.01 1.56 24.34
N THR A 279 11.80 0.85 23.52
CA THR A 279 13.09 0.27 23.89
C THR A 279 14.23 1.29 23.91
N ASP A 280 14.02 2.46 23.30
CA ASP A 280 15.05 3.49 23.10
C ASP A 280 14.88 4.66 24.09
N LEU A 281 14.09 4.45 25.16
CA LEU A 281 13.87 5.43 26.21
C LEU A 281 15.22 5.90 26.81
N PRO A 282 15.55 7.20 26.78
CA PRO A 282 16.85 7.72 27.23
C PRO A 282 17.04 7.72 28.77
N GLY A 283 16.14 7.06 29.49
CA GLY A 283 16.04 6.99 30.95
C GLY A 283 14.65 6.47 31.35
N VAL A 284 14.40 6.35 32.66
CA VAL A 284 13.08 6.01 33.18
C VAL A 284 12.26 7.32 33.31
N PRO A 285 11.27 7.61 32.44
CA PRO A 285 10.50 8.86 32.51
C PRO A 285 9.66 8.93 33.79
N CYS A 286 9.05 7.81 34.17
CA CYS A 286 8.42 7.58 35.46
C CYS A 286 8.46 6.09 35.80
N LYS A 287 8.26 5.75 37.07
CA LYS A 287 7.85 4.40 37.47
C LYS A 287 6.33 4.32 37.38
N CYS A 288 5.82 3.24 36.79
CA CYS A 288 4.40 2.99 36.58
C CYS A 288 3.96 1.73 37.32
N ASN A 289 2.72 1.74 37.84
CA ASN A 289 2.05 0.55 38.34
C ASN A 289 0.98 0.02 37.38
N LEU A 290 0.65 0.76 36.31
CA LEU A 290 -0.12 0.27 35.17
C LEU A 290 0.68 0.45 33.88
N LEU A 291 0.92 -0.63 33.16
CA LEU A 291 1.32 -0.61 31.75
C LEU A 291 0.10 -0.93 30.89
N VAL A 292 -0.13 -0.13 29.87
CA VAL A 292 -1.14 -0.35 28.83
C VAL A 292 -0.41 -0.41 27.49
N THR A 293 -0.81 -1.34 26.61
CA THR A 293 -0.28 -1.41 25.25
C THR A 293 -1.30 -2.04 24.30
N GLU A 294 -1.24 -1.63 23.05
CA GLU A 294 -1.97 -2.24 21.95
C GLU A 294 -1.11 -2.10 20.69
N THR A 295 -0.11 -2.98 20.62
CA THR A 295 0.92 -3.05 19.55
C THR A 295 0.98 -4.50 19.07
N PHE A 296 -0.17 -5.07 18.71
CA PHE A 296 -0.33 -6.48 18.35
C PHE A 296 -0.82 -6.61 16.90
N ASP A 297 -0.08 -7.36 16.08
CA ASP A 297 -0.51 -7.68 14.74
C ASP A 297 -1.54 -8.83 14.73
N VAL A 298 -2.05 -9.18 13.54
CA VAL A 298 -3.02 -10.29 13.35
C VAL A 298 -2.51 -11.65 13.83
N ALA A 299 -1.19 -11.81 13.94
CA ALA A 299 -0.52 -13.01 14.42
C ALA A 299 0.04 -12.85 15.86
N LEU A 300 -0.35 -11.81 16.58
CA LEU A 300 0.07 -11.41 17.93
C LEU A 300 1.53 -10.89 18.07
N PHE A 301 2.50 -11.42 17.31
CA PHE A 301 3.93 -11.16 17.55
C PHE A 301 4.55 -10.09 16.64
N GLY A 302 4.03 -9.86 15.43
CA GLY A 302 4.71 -9.16 14.34
C GLY A 302 5.05 -7.69 14.60
N GLU A 303 4.34 -7.04 15.52
CA GLU A 303 4.61 -5.66 15.99
C GLU A 303 5.57 -5.60 17.20
N ARG A 304 6.25 -6.72 17.53
CA ARG A 304 7.28 -6.82 18.57
C ARG A 304 6.79 -6.43 19.97
N ALA A 305 5.49 -6.65 20.23
CA ALA A 305 4.84 -6.37 21.52
C ALA A 305 5.60 -6.93 22.72
N LEU A 306 6.09 -8.17 22.60
CA LEU A 306 6.81 -8.87 23.66
C LEU A 306 8.11 -8.16 24.07
N GLU A 307 8.84 -7.56 23.13
CA GLU A 307 10.05 -6.81 23.44
C GLU A 307 9.73 -5.53 24.21
N SER A 308 8.69 -4.81 23.78
CA SER A 308 8.21 -3.59 24.42
C SER A 308 7.72 -3.87 25.85
N ILE A 309 6.91 -4.93 26.03
CA ILE A 309 6.44 -5.40 27.33
C ILE A 309 7.62 -5.83 28.22
N PHE A 310 8.56 -6.62 27.70
CA PHE A 310 9.72 -7.09 28.47
C PHE A 310 10.62 -5.93 28.91
N HIS A 311 10.90 -4.99 28.02
CA HIS A 311 11.67 -3.79 28.32
C HIS A 311 10.96 -2.94 29.38
N ALA A 312 9.68 -2.63 29.18
CA ALA A 312 8.88 -1.83 30.11
C ALA A 312 8.76 -2.49 31.49
N ALA A 313 8.51 -3.79 31.56
CA ALA A 313 8.52 -4.56 32.82
C ALA A 313 9.91 -4.63 33.49
N THR A 314 10.99 -4.36 32.74
CA THR A 314 12.36 -4.29 33.28
C THR A 314 12.68 -2.90 33.82
N VAL A 315 12.34 -1.82 33.09
CA VAL A 315 12.80 -0.45 33.43
C VAL A 315 11.71 0.42 34.06
N LEU A 316 10.43 0.26 33.69
CA LEU A 316 9.33 1.15 34.08
C LEU A 316 8.50 0.67 35.28
N ARG A 317 8.47 -0.62 35.61
CA ARG A 317 7.63 -1.12 36.72
C ARG A 317 8.05 -0.60 38.11
N THR A 318 7.07 -0.34 38.96
CA THR A 318 7.17 -0.31 40.43
C THR A 318 7.52 -1.68 41.02
N GLU A 319 8.04 -1.71 42.25
CA GLU A 319 8.57 -2.95 42.86
C GLU A 319 7.48 -3.83 43.49
N ASP A 320 6.53 -3.23 44.23
CA ASP A 320 5.57 -3.98 45.09
C ASP A 320 4.17 -4.18 44.49
N ASP A 321 3.81 -3.47 43.42
CA ASP A 321 2.49 -3.58 42.77
C ASP A 321 2.59 -3.13 41.30
N TYR A 322 2.19 -3.96 40.35
CA TYR A 322 2.32 -3.69 38.92
C TYR A 322 1.30 -4.51 38.11
N LYS A 323 0.62 -3.86 37.16
CA LYS A 323 -0.36 -4.47 36.28
C LYS A 323 -0.07 -4.17 34.82
N ILE A 324 -0.33 -5.14 33.93
CA ILE A 324 -0.22 -4.99 32.48
C ILE A 324 -1.62 -5.19 31.89
N ILE A 325 -1.99 -4.32 30.94
CA ILE A 325 -3.17 -4.45 30.08
C ILE A 325 -2.66 -4.46 28.64
N PRO A 326 -2.78 -5.57 27.90
CA PRO A 326 -3.30 -6.87 28.35
C PRO A 326 -2.42 -7.60 29.37
N CYS A 327 -3.01 -8.53 30.13
CA CYS A 327 -2.30 -9.38 31.09
C CYS A 327 -1.78 -10.70 30.49
N GLY A 328 -2.37 -11.15 29.37
CA GLY A 328 -1.92 -12.32 28.64
C GLY A 328 -2.65 -12.52 27.31
N ALA A 329 -2.23 -13.52 26.56
CA ALA A 329 -2.84 -13.90 25.29
C ALA A 329 -2.90 -15.42 25.12
N LYS A 330 -3.87 -15.89 24.35
CA LYS A 330 -3.98 -17.29 23.91
C LYS A 330 -4.04 -17.33 22.40
N LEU A 331 -3.10 -18.04 21.79
CA LEU A 331 -3.08 -18.25 20.35
C LEU A 331 -3.76 -19.58 20.01
N TYR A 332 -4.61 -19.60 18.98
CA TYR A 332 -5.30 -20.80 18.51
C TYR A 332 -5.04 -21.04 17.03
N ILE A 333 -5.20 -22.29 16.62
CA ILE A 333 -5.07 -22.73 15.23
C ILE A 333 -6.22 -23.65 14.84
N ALA A 334 -6.66 -23.53 13.60
CA ALA A 334 -7.50 -24.52 12.92
C ALA A 334 -7.23 -24.51 11.41
N VAL A 335 -7.71 -25.53 10.69
CA VAL A 335 -7.70 -25.54 9.22
C VAL A 335 -8.95 -24.87 8.67
N VAL A 336 -8.76 -23.87 7.81
CA VAL A 336 -9.84 -23.27 7.03
C VAL A 336 -10.17 -24.14 5.81
N PRO A 337 -11.45 -24.31 5.46
CA PRO A 337 -11.84 -24.92 4.21
C PRO A 337 -11.69 -23.93 3.06
N ASP A 338 -11.20 -24.41 1.93
CA ASP A 338 -11.31 -23.72 0.66
C ASP A 338 -12.10 -24.58 -0.31
N LYS A 339 -13.30 -24.09 -0.66
CA LYS A 339 -14.21 -24.74 -1.60
C LYS A 339 -13.60 -24.80 -2.99
N GLN A 340 -13.00 -23.70 -3.43
CA GLN A 340 -12.47 -23.56 -4.77
C GLN A 340 -11.22 -24.43 -4.93
N PHE A 341 -10.32 -24.44 -3.94
CA PHE A 341 -9.18 -25.34 -3.88
C PHE A 341 -9.60 -26.82 -3.84
N ALA A 342 -10.59 -27.19 -3.02
CA ALA A 342 -11.09 -28.56 -2.97
C ALA A 342 -11.72 -28.98 -4.31
N LEU A 343 -12.54 -28.13 -4.94
CA LEU A 343 -13.10 -28.34 -6.28
C LEU A 343 -12.01 -28.45 -7.36
N ASN A 344 -10.97 -27.65 -7.25
CA ASN A 344 -9.80 -27.62 -8.14
C ASN A 344 -8.94 -28.90 -8.01
N VAL A 345 -8.84 -29.48 -6.80
CA VAL A 345 -8.24 -30.80 -6.54
C VAL A 345 -9.13 -31.94 -7.07
N LEU A 346 -10.45 -31.73 -7.07
CA LEU A 346 -11.49 -32.62 -7.61
C LEU A 346 -11.71 -32.47 -9.12
N ILE A 347 -10.88 -31.70 -9.84
CA ILE A 347 -10.91 -31.57 -11.31
C ILE A 347 -9.48 -31.82 -11.80
N ASP A 348 -9.18 -33.11 -11.97
CA ASP A 348 -7.87 -33.70 -12.27
C ASP A 348 -7.06 -32.93 -13.33
N ARG A 349 -6.03 -32.19 -12.89
CA ARG A 349 -4.99 -31.58 -13.74
C ARG A 349 -3.75 -30.98 -13.03
N SER A 350 -3.61 -31.10 -11.71
CA SER A 350 -2.42 -30.60 -10.99
C SER A 350 -1.25 -31.62 -11.02
N PRO A 351 -0.03 -31.21 -11.39
CA PRO A 351 1.12 -32.11 -11.50
C PRO A 351 1.66 -32.53 -10.13
N ILE A 352 1.26 -31.85 -9.05
CA ILE A 352 1.54 -32.27 -7.66
C ILE A 352 0.69 -33.48 -7.28
N LEU A 353 -0.49 -33.64 -7.86
CA LEU A 353 -1.47 -34.67 -7.50
C LEU A 353 -1.40 -35.93 -8.39
N SER A 354 -0.48 -35.94 -9.36
CA SER A 354 -0.19 -37.08 -10.25
C SER A 354 0.44 -38.31 -9.54
N ASP A 355 0.38 -38.38 -8.22
CA ASP A 355 0.73 -39.56 -7.43
C ASP A 355 -0.43 -40.58 -7.51
N PRO A 356 -0.18 -41.84 -7.94
CA PRO A 356 -1.19 -42.89 -7.99
C PRO A 356 -1.97 -43.10 -6.68
N GLY A 357 -1.37 -42.80 -5.52
CA GLY A 357 -2.04 -42.91 -4.22
C GLY A 357 -3.14 -41.87 -4.00
N PHE A 358 -2.97 -40.65 -4.51
CA PHE A 358 -3.89 -39.53 -4.27
C PHE A 358 -5.14 -39.64 -5.17
N SER A 359 -4.95 -39.96 -6.45
CA SER A 359 -6.02 -40.15 -7.44
C SER A 359 -6.97 -41.31 -7.09
N ALA A 360 -6.46 -42.36 -6.42
CA ALA A 360 -7.24 -43.53 -6.04
C ALA A 360 -8.09 -43.35 -4.75
N ALA A 361 -7.74 -42.40 -3.88
CA ALA A 361 -8.40 -42.20 -2.58
C ALA A 361 -9.72 -41.41 -2.70
N ILE A 362 -9.83 -40.55 -3.71
CA ILE A 362 -10.98 -39.67 -3.91
C ILE A 362 -12.10 -40.45 -4.63
N LYS A 363 -13.28 -40.54 -4.01
CA LYS A 363 -14.52 -40.95 -4.68
C LYS A 363 -15.32 -39.72 -5.09
N TRP A 364 -15.65 -39.64 -6.38
CA TRP A 364 -15.94 -38.39 -7.09
C TRP A 364 -17.39 -37.88 -6.97
N ASP A 365 -18.29 -38.61 -6.30
CA ASP A 365 -19.70 -38.25 -6.09
C ASP A 365 -20.01 -38.05 -4.59
N HIS A 366 -20.03 -36.80 -4.08
CA HIS A 366 -20.55 -36.55 -2.73
C HIS A 366 -21.16 -35.15 -2.51
N PRO A 367 -22.34 -35.02 -1.86
CA PRO A 367 -23.08 -33.75 -1.71
C PRO A 367 -22.44 -32.66 -0.83
N PHE A 368 -21.23 -32.87 -0.29
CA PHE A 368 -20.55 -31.94 0.63
C PHE A 368 -20.15 -30.61 -0.02
N LEU A 369 -19.83 -30.63 -1.32
CA LEU A 369 -19.35 -29.47 -2.11
C LEU A 369 -20.37 -28.33 -2.25
N SER A 370 -21.63 -28.60 -1.90
CA SER A 370 -22.74 -27.65 -1.99
C SER A 370 -22.81 -26.60 -0.87
N ARG A 371 -21.99 -26.73 0.20
CA ARG A 371 -22.19 -25.99 1.46
C ARG A 371 -21.10 -25.00 1.89
N ILE A 372 -19.98 -24.94 1.18
CA ILE A 372 -18.84 -24.07 1.54
C ILE A 372 -18.76 -22.93 0.51
N ASN A 373 -18.41 -21.71 0.94
CA ASN A 373 -18.45 -20.52 0.10
C ASN A 373 -17.21 -19.62 0.29
N SER A 374 -16.07 -20.04 -0.27
CA SER A 374 -14.78 -19.35 -0.18
C SER A 374 -14.00 -19.44 -1.49
N GLU A 375 -14.29 -18.56 -2.46
CA GLU A 375 -13.52 -18.46 -3.72
C GLU A 375 -12.19 -17.68 -3.55
N GLN A 376 -11.99 -17.02 -2.40
CA GLN A 376 -10.96 -16.00 -2.21
C GLN A 376 -9.55 -16.57 -1.94
N LEU A 377 -9.44 -17.69 -1.21
CA LEU A 377 -8.14 -18.25 -0.81
C LEU A 377 -7.41 -18.90 -2.01
N ALA A 378 -8.14 -19.64 -2.86
CA ALA A 378 -7.60 -20.31 -4.05
C ALA A 378 -6.97 -19.34 -5.05
N ASN A 379 -7.50 -18.12 -5.20
CA ASN A 379 -6.94 -17.12 -6.12
C ASN A 379 -5.53 -16.67 -5.72
N LYS A 380 -5.22 -16.72 -4.42
CA LYS A 380 -3.88 -16.42 -3.86
C LYS A 380 -2.97 -17.67 -3.85
N CYS A 381 -3.48 -18.82 -4.32
CA CYS A 381 -2.87 -20.14 -4.10
C CYS A 381 -2.81 -21.07 -5.33
N TRP A 382 -1.62 -21.10 -5.93
CA TRP A 382 -0.86 -22.35 -6.16
C TRP A 382 -1.19 -23.31 -7.31
N TYR A 383 -2.37 -23.27 -7.95
CA TYR A 383 -2.70 -24.25 -8.99
C TYR A 383 -3.43 -23.63 -10.19
N LEU A 384 -3.04 -24.08 -11.39
CA LEU A 384 -3.53 -23.55 -12.66
C LEU A 384 -4.82 -24.25 -13.09
N HIS A 385 -5.85 -23.47 -13.43
CA HIS A 385 -7.19 -23.98 -13.74
C HIS A 385 -7.76 -23.50 -15.07
N ASN A 386 -6.90 -23.16 -16.02
CA ASN A 386 -7.32 -22.84 -17.37
C ASN A 386 -6.73 -23.86 -18.36
N ASP A 387 -7.62 -24.59 -19.05
CA ASP A 387 -7.28 -25.52 -20.12
C ASP A 387 -6.43 -24.85 -21.21
N ALA A 388 -6.61 -23.55 -21.45
CA ALA A 388 -5.79 -22.79 -22.37
C ALA A 388 -4.32 -22.63 -21.95
N LEU A 389 -3.94 -22.98 -20.73
CA LEU A 389 -2.54 -22.99 -20.26
C LEU A 389 -1.84 -24.35 -20.48
N SER A 390 -2.59 -25.43 -20.77
CA SER A 390 -1.98 -26.70 -21.19
C SER A 390 -1.30 -26.58 -22.56
N ILE A 391 -1.73 -25.63 -23.39
CA ILE A 391 -1.01 -25.28 -24.63
C ILE A 391 0.41 -24.77 -24.34
N LEU A 392 0.71 -24.28 -23.14
CA LEU A 392 2.05 -23.88 -22.71
C LEU A 392 2.70 -24.89 -21.73
N SER A 393 2.10 -26.08 -21.58
CA SER A 393 2.52 -27.13 -20.64
C SER A 393 2.64 -26.65 -19.18
N LEU A 394 2.02 -25.53 -18.81
CA LEU A 394 2.16 -24.96 -17.46
C LEU A 394 1.46 -25.83 -16.40
N ASP A 395 0.44 -26.57 -16.81
CA ASP A 395 -0.21 -27.66 -16.08
C ASP A 395 0.74 -28.83 -15.71
N THR A 396 1.96 -28.84 -16.25
CA THR A 396 3.01 -29.80 -15.84
C THR A 396 3.94 -29.27 -14.74
N LEU A 397 3.84 -27.98 -14.40
CA LEU A 397 4.70 -27.29 -13.43
C LEU A 397 4.01 -27.04 -12.09
N CYS A 398 4.78 -27.07 -11.01
CA CYS A 398 4.40 -26.43 -9.74
C CYS A 398 4.95 -25.00 -9.72
N ILE A 399 4.08 -24.00 -9.53
CA ILE A 399 4.47 -22.59 -9.57
C ILE A 399 4.39 -21.97 -8.16
N ARG A 400 5.58 -21.83 -7.55
CA ARG A 400 6.05 -20.88 -6.52
C ARG A 400 5.49 -19.43 -6.49
N GLN A 401 4.48 -19.02 -5.73
CA GLN A 401 4.53 -17.64 -5.21
C GLN A 401 5.78 -17.48 -4.31
N ARG A 402 6.61 -16.48 -4.56
CA ARG A 402 7.72 -16.14 -3.66
C ARG A 402 7.17 -15.54 -2.37
N GLU A 403 7.41 -16.22 -1.25
CA GLU A 403 7.10 -15.70 0.09
C GLU A 403 7.95 -14.47 0.39
N SER A 404 7.29 -13.34 0.65
CA SER A 404 7.88 -12.15 1.29
C SER A 404 7.61 -12.12 2.80
N GLU A 405 6.49 -12.71 3.23
CA GLU A 405 6.01 -12.79 4.60
C GLU A 405 5.49 -14.21 4.89
N PRO A 406 5.54 -14.69 6.14
CA PRO A 406 5.19 -16.07 6.48
C PRO A 406 3.67 -16.35 6.56
N TYR A 407 2.83 -15.30 6.54
CA TYR A 407 1.37 -15.38 6.53
C TYR A 407 0.77 -14.19 5.78
N GLU A 408 -0.48 -14.34 5.34
CA GLU A 408 -1.33 -13.24 4.91
C GLU A 408 -2.35 -12.87 6.01
N ALA A 409 -2.84 -11.63 5.98
CA ALA A 409 -3.96 -11.18 6.81
C ALA A 409 -5.26 -11.30 6.00
N GLU A 410 -6.26 -12.00 6.53
CA GLU A 410 -7.56 -12.21 5.86
C GLU A 410 -8.74 -12.05 6.81
N TYR A 411 -9.79 -11.34 6.38
CA TYR A 411 -11.09 -11.36 7.04
C TYR A 411 -11.82 -12.67 6.77
N LEU A 412 -11.91 -13.53 7.77
CA LEU A 412 -12.68 -14.78 7.72
C LEU A 412 -14.09 -14.64 8.32
N THR A 413 -14.31 -13.64 9.19
CA THR A 413 -15.60 -13.32 9.85
C THR A 413 -16.78 -13.11 8.90
N GLU A 414 -16.51 -12.71 7.65
CA GLU A 414 -17.53 -12.46 6.62
C GLU A 414 -17.89 -13.73 5.81
N THR A 415 -17.20 -14.84 6.04
CA THR A 415 -17.42 -16.10 5.32
C THR A 415 -18.18 -17.10 6.19
N ASN A 416 -19.19 -17.75 5.61
CA ASN A 416 -19.92 -18.84 6.28
C ASN A 416 -19.19 -20.16 6.01
N PHE A 417 -18.40 -20.62 6.98
CA PHE A 417 -17.60 -21.83 6.88
C PHE A 417 -17.53 -22.58 8.22
N GLU A 418 -17.00 -23.80 8.17
CA GLU A 418 -16.73 -24.63 9.34
C GLU A 418 -15.28 -25.11 9.26
N PHE A 419 -14.54 -25.08 10.37
CA PHE A 419 -13.15 -25.58 10.38
C PHE A 419 -13.08 -27.05 9.97
N MET A 420 -12.06 -27.40 9.18
CA MET A 420 -11.78 -28.78 8.77
C MET A 420 -11.07 -29.58 9.86
N THR A 421 -10.70 -28.93 10.96
CA THR A 421 -10.17 -29.58 12.16
C THR A 421 -10.95 -29.11 13.39
N ASP A 422 -10.76 -29.82 14.51
CA ASP A 422 -10.93 -29.18 15.81
C ASP A 422 -9.99 -27.97 15.92
N SER A 423 -10.40 -26.92 16.64
CA SER A 423 -9.52 -25.79 16.98
C SER A 423 -8.68 -26.13 18.21
N GLN A 424 -7.37 -25.89 18.17
CA GLN A 424 -6.47 -26.15 19.30
C GLN A 424 -5.75 -24.87 19.75
N GLN A 425 -5.62 -24.65 21.07
CA GLN A 425 -4.74 -23.61 21.61
C GLN A 425 -3.29 -24.04 21.40
N VAL A 426 -2.48 -23.19 20.77
CA VAL A 426 -1.04 -23.41 20.52
C VAL A 426 -0.22 -22.84 21.68
N PHE A 427 -0.33 -21.54 21.92
CA PHE A 427 0.45 -20.84 22.94
C PHE A 427 -0.48 -20.17 23.97
N HIS A 428 -0.03 -20.14 25.21
CA HIS A 428 -0.60 -19.30 26.27
C HIS A 428 0.50 -18.41 26.83
N ILE A 429 0.47 -17.13 26.50
CA ILE A 429 1.50 -16.16 26.88
C ILE A 429 1.00 -15.38 28.09
N ASN A 430 1.73 -15.46 29.19
CA ASN A 430 1.51 -14.63 30.36
C ASN A 430 2.46 -13.44 30.31
N PHE A 431 1.95 -12.22 30.16
CA PHE A 431 2.80 -11.03 29.99
C PHE A 431 3.56 -10.63 31.26
N TYR A 432 3.22 -11.20 32.42
CA TYR A 432 4.02 -11.11 33.65
C TYR A 432 5.19 -12.10 33.68
N ASN A 433 5.16 -13.17 32.89
CA ASN A 433 6.18 -14.22 32.90
C ASN A 433 7.39 -13.80 32.04
N ARG A 434 8.31 -13.08 32.68
CA ARG A 434 9.57 -12.60 32.07
C ARG A 434 10.46 -13.73 31.54
N GLU A 435 10.43 -14.92 32.15
CA GLU A 435 11.22 -16.07 31.68
C GLU A 435 10.63 -16.65 30.40
N GLN A 436 9.30 -16.81 30.34
CA GLN A 436 8.61 -17.23 29.11
C GLN A 436 8.85 -16.24 27.96
N ILE A 437 8.72 -14.93 28.22
CA ILE A 437 8.97 -13.92 27.19
C ILE A 437 10.43 -13.97 26.71
N LEU A 438 11.40 -14.16 27.62
CA LEU A 438 12.81 -14.32 27.24
C LEU A 438 13.03 -15.56 26.37
N SER A 439 12.44 -16.70 26.68
CA SER A 439 12.50 -17.89 25.81
C SER A 439 11.97 -17.59 24.41
N ILE A 440 10.80 -16.96 24.29
CA ILE A 440 10.21 -16.60 22.99
C ILE A 440 11.09 -15.63 22.19
N LEU A 441 11.80 -14.71 22.86
CA LEU A 441 12.63 -13.69 22.21
C LEU A 441 14.07 -14.14 21.91
N MET A 442 14.61 -15.10 22.67
CA MET A 442 16.04 -15.48 22.62
C MET A 442 16.28 -16.88 22.04
N GLU A 443 15.28 -17.75 21.97
CA GLU A 443 15.39 -19.07 21.34
C GLU A 443 15.08 -18.94 19.84
N ASP A 444 16.04 -19.31 18.98
CA ASP A 444 15.90 -19.28 17.51
C ASP A 444 14.74 -20.17 16.98
N ASP A 445 14.16 -20.99 17.84
CA ASP A 445 13.21 -22.04 17.51
C ASP A 445 12.25 -22.28 18.71
N TYR A 446 11.63 -21.24 19.30
CA TYR A 446 10.58 -21.47 20.31
C TYR A 446 9.36 -22.11 19.63
N TYR A 447 9.00 -23.35 19.96
CA TYR A 447 7.95 -24.09 19.26
C TYR A 447 7.04 -24.94 20.14
N GLU A 448 5.85 -25.21 19.61
CA GLU A 448 4.95 -26.26 20.08
C GLU A 448 4.56 -27.19 18.92
N ILE A 449 4.27 -28.47 19.23
CA ILE A 449 3.74 -29.43 18.25
C ILE A 449 2.29 -29.76 18.62
N ILE A 450 1.37 -29.35 17.76
CA ILE A 450 -0.07 -29.52 17.95
C ILE A 450 -0.60 -30.62 17.01
N HIS A 451 -1.67 -31.30 17.45
CA HIS A 451 -2.18 -32.53 16.84
C HIS A 451 -3.66 -32.35 16.53
N LEU A 452 -3.94 -31.81 15.34
CA LEU A 452 -5.29 -31.46 14.93
C LEU A 452 -6.02 -32.69 14.42
N LYS A 453 -7.21 -32.98 14.98
CA LYS A 453 -8.11 -33.99 14.43
C LYS A 453 -8.78 -33.45 13.19
N CYS A 454 -8.68 -34.18 12.09
CA CYS A 454 -9.19 -33.80 10.78
C CYS A 454 -10.60 -34.34 10.53
N LYS A 455 -11.40 -33.52 9.85
CA LYS A 455 -12.56 -33.97 9.06
C LYS A 455 -12.05 -34.37 7.67
N ARG A 456 -12.78 -35.24 6.98
CA ARG A 456 -12.46 -35.65 5.59
C ARG A 456 -12.33 -34.43 4.69
N GLY A 457 -11.18 -34.26 4.05
CA GLY A 457 -10.99 -33.24 3.00
C GLY A 457 -9.53 -32.86 2.75
N VAL A 458 -9.34 -31.82 1.94
CA VAL A 458 -8.04 -31.32 1.52
C VAL A 458 -7.63 -30.10 2.35
N ILE A 459 -6.54 -30.25 3.10
CA ILE A 459 -5.93 -29.23 3.95
C ILE A 459 -4.90 -28.49 3.11
N HIS A 460 -5.01 -27.17 3.03
CA HIS A 460 -4.15 -26.32 2.17
C HIS A 460 -3.70 -25.04 2.88
N ALA A 461 -4.43 -24.60 3.92
CA ALA A 461 -4.07 -23.46 4.74
C ALA A 461 -4.52 -23.65 6.20
N PHE A 462 -3.75 -23.09 7.12
CA PHE A 462 -4.15 -22.89 8.51
C PHE A 462 -4.61 -21.46 8.70
N THR A 463 -5.54 -21.25 9.61
CA THR A 463 -5.76 -19.93 10.21
C THR A 463 -5.34 -19.93 11.67
N ILE A 464 -4.81 -18.78 12.08
CA ILE A 464 -4.46 -18.45 13.45
C ILE A 464 -5.21 -17.19 13.88
N TRP A 465 -5.70 -17.21 15.11
CA TRP A 465 -6.30 -16.08 15.80
C TRP A 465 -5.88 -16.11 17.27
N PHE A 466 -6.23 -15.06 18.03
CA PHE A 466 -5.95 -14.98 19.46
C PHE A 466 -7.12 -14.49 20.30
N ASP A 467 -7.16 -14.92 21.55
CA ASP A 467 -7.83 -14.19 22.63
C ASP A 467 -6.81 -13.32 23.34
N LEU A 468 -7.14 -12.05 23.57
CA LEU A 468 -6.34 -11.12 24.34
C LEU A 468 -7.03 -10.88 25.69
N ASN A 469 -6.42 -11.37 26.77
CA ASN A 469 -6.91 -11.15 28.12
C ASN A 469 -6.47 -9.74 28.57
N LEU A 470 -7.39 -8.78 28.57
CA LEU A 470 -7.13 -7.42 29.03
C LEU A 470 -6.95 -7.39 30.56
N THR A 471 -7.80 -8.15 31.26
CA THR A 471 -7.69 -8.48 32.68
C THR A 471 -8.18 -9.91 32.92
N GLU A 472 -8.23 -10.35 34.18
CA GLU A 472 -8.89 -11.61 34.57
C GLU A 472 -10.40 -11.64 34.26
N GLU A 473 -11.05 -10.47 34.19
CA GLU A 473 -12.51 -10.32 34.02
C GLU A 473 -12.90 -9.83 32.61
N VAL A 474 -11.95 -9.34 31.82
CA VAL A 474 -12.18 -8.69 30.52
C VAL A 474 -11.23 -9.28 29.47
N SER A 475 -11.78 -9.79 28.37
CA SER A 475 -11.03 -10.29 27.22
C SER A 475 -11.69 -9.86 25.92
N ILE A 476 -10.90 -9.84 24.85
CA ILE A 476 -11.36 -9.67 23.47
C ILE A 476 -10.83 -10.83 22.62
N THR A 477 -11.50 -11.16 21.51
CA THR A 477 -11.12 -12.26 20.62
C THR A 477 -11.07 -11.83 19.16
N THR A 478 -10.16 -12.43 18.40
CA THR A 478 -10.11 -12.36 16.93
C THR A 478 -10.59 -13.66 16.27
N ASN A 479 -11.28 -14.55 17.03
CA ASN A 479 -11.89 -15.78 16.51
C ASN A 479 -12.95 -15.48 15.44
N PRO A 480 -12.78 -15.90 14.18
CA PRO A 480 -13.68 -15.53 13.09
C PRO A 480 -15.09 -16.12 13.20
N LEU A 481 -15.29 -17.14 14.05
CA LEU A 481 -16.60 -17.76 14.29
C LEU A 481 -17.32 -17.19 15.53
N ASP A 482 -16.69 -16.27 16.27
CA ASP A 482 -17.30 -15.65 17.46
C ASP A 482 -18.16 -14.44 17.07
N PRO A 483 -19.44 -14.37 17.49
CA PRO A 483 -20.30 -13.20 17.22
C PRO A 483 -19.76 -11.87 17.77
N ASP A 484 -18.99 -11.91 18.86
CA ASP A 484 -18.37 -10.76 19.53
C ASP A 484 -16.92 -10.53 19.06
N CYS A 485 -16.49 -11.15 17.95
CA CYS A 485 -15.17 -10.94 17.35
C CYS A 485 -14.89 -9.47 17.05
N ILE A 486 -13.72 -8.99 17.48
CA ILE A 486 -13.20 -7.67 17.14
C ILE A 486 -12.91 -7.62 15.63
N ARG A 487 -13.25 -6.50 14.98
CA ARG A 487 -13.24 -6.37 13.51
C ARG A 487 -12.12 -5.48 12.97
N CYS A 488 -11.38 -4.79 13.84
CA CYS A 488 -10.20 -4.05 13.40
C CYS A 488 -9.03 -4.96 12.94
N TRP A 489 -8.95 -6.17 13.51
CA TRP A 489 -8.00 -7.21 13.10
C TRP A 489 -8.61 -8.21 12.12
N GLU A 490 -7.75 -8.70 11.25
CA GLU A 490 -7.95 -9.86 10.39
C GLU A 490 -7.40 -11.11 11.08
N GLN A 491 -7.60 -12.29 10.49
CA GLN A 491 -6.97 -13.53 10.93
C GLN A 491 -5.69 -13.79 10.15
N ALA A 492 -4.67 -14.38 10.79
CA ALA A 492 -3.45 -14.79 10.09
C ALA A 492 -3.72 -16.10 9.33
N VAL A 493 -3.41 -16.14 8.04
CA VAL A 493 -3.57 -17.31 7.18
C VAL A 493 -2.22 -17.78 6.64
N PHE A 494 -1.92 -19.05 6.90
CA PHE A 494 -0.66 -19.71 6.55
C PHE A 494 -0.92 -20.78 5.51
N TYR A 495 -0.46 -20.56 4.29
CA TYR A 495 -0.62 -21.50 3.19
C TYR A 495 0.45 -22.59 3.24
N LEU A 496 0.06 -23.83 2.97
CA LEU A 496 0.98 -24.93 2.83
C LEU A 496 1.66 -24.92 1.47
N ASN A 497 2.94 -25.31 1.46
CA ASN A 497 3.69 -25.57 0.22
C ASN A 497 3.00 -26.61 -0.68
N ARG A 498 2.26 -27.55 -0.08
CA ARG A 498 1.44 -28.56 -0.76
C ARG A 498 0.19 -28.89 0.06
N PRO A 499 -0.93 -29.21 -0.59
CA PRO A 499 -2.10 -29.69 0.12
C PRO A 499 -1.90 -31.11 0.66
N VAL A 500 -2.53 -31.39 1.79
CA VAL A 500 -2.57 -32.71 2.44
C VAL A 500 -4.01 -33.20 2.45
N LEU A 501 -4.27 -34.36 1.85
CA LEU A 501 -5.56 -35.05 2.00
C LEU A 501 -5.58 -35.77 3.34
N LYS A 502 -6.62 -35.56 4.14
CA LYS A 502 -6.86 -36.28 5.39
C LYS A 502 -8.27 -36.84 5.42
N GLU A 503 -8.41 -37.99 6.05
CA GLU A 503 -9.67 -38.68 6.30
C GLU A 503 -10.31 -38.23 7.62
N GLU A 504 -11.60 -38.55 7.79
CA GLU A 504 -12.33 -38.21 9.03
C GLU A 504 -11.78 -39.03 10.21
N GLY A 505 -11.27 -38.33 11.23
CA GLY A 505 -10.63 -38.92 12.39
C GLY A 505 -9.11 -39.08 12.27
N ASP A 506 -8.52 -38.77 11.11
CA ASP A 506 -7.07 -38.64 11.00
C ASP A 506 -6.55 -37.52 11.92
N THR A 507 -5.26 -37.57 12.24
CA THR A 507 -4.57 -36.49 12.93
C THR A 507 -3.55 -35.84 11.99
N LEU A 508 -3.36 -34.52 12.11
CA LEU A 508 -2.31 -33.76 11.44
C LEU A 508 -1.40 -33.15 12.52
N ALA A 509 -0.14 -33.58 12.55
CA ALA A 509 0.88 -33.01 13.43
C ALA A 509 1.52 -31.77 12.79
N VAL A 510 1.49 -30.64 13.50
CA VAL A 510 2.00 -29.35 13.01
C VAL A 510 2.93 -28.74 14.05
N LYS A 511 4.17 -28.44 13.66
CA LYS A 511 5.11 -27.62 14.44
C LYS A 511 4.80 -26.14 14.17
N VAL A 512 4.45 -25.40 15.22
CA VAL A 512 4.30 -23.95 15.18
C VAL A 512 5.50 -23.35 15.90
N THR A 513 6.32 -22.59 15.19
CA THR A 513 7.52 -21.91 15.71
C THR A 513 7.29 -20.39 15.77
N VAL A 514 7.82 -19.73 16.80
CA VAL A 514 8.06 -18.28 16.84
C VAL A 514 9.57 -18.04 16.66
N ALA A 515 9.95 -17.19 15.71
CA ALA A 515 11.33 -16.75 15.50
C ALA A 515 11.34 -15.33 14.93
N ASP A 516 12.26 -14.46 15.39
CA ASP A 516 12.34 -13.03 15.00
C ASP A 516 10.98 -12.29 15.09
N CYS A 517 10.23 -12.53 16.18
CA CYS A 517 8.86 -12.05 16.38
C CYS A 517 7.85 -12.42 15.27
N LYS A 518 8.12 -13.44 14.44
CA LYS A 518 7.20 -13.96 13.42
C LYS A 518 6.85 -15.42 13.68
N LEU A 519 5.60 -15.78 13.37
CA LEU A 519 5.15 -17.17 13.37
C LEU A 519 5.55 -17.90 12.08
N LYS A 520 5.84 -19.20 12.21
CA LYS A 520 6.08 -20.13 11.11
C LYS A 520 5.44 -21.48 11.41
N LEU A 521 4.85 -22.11 10.40
CA LEU A 521 4.23 -23.43 10.53
C LEU A 521 4.90 -24.46 9.63
N THR A 522 5.04 -25.68 10.14
CA THR A 522 5.59 -26.84 9.40
C THR A 522 4.77 -28.08 9.74
N VAL A 523 4.30 -28.82 8.73
CA VAL A 523 3.68 -30.13 8.95
C VAL A 523 4.78 -31.16 9.23
N VAL A 524 4.61 -31.97 10.28
CA VAL A 524 5.67 -32.86 10.79
C VAL A 524 5.72 -34.20 10.04
N GLU A 525 4.63 -34.61 9.39
CA GLU A 525 4.45 -35.92 8.74
C GLU A 525 4.81 -35.94 7.24
N ASP A 526 5.40 -34.87 6.70
CA ASP A 526 5.47 -34.61 5.26
C ASP A 526 6.65 -35.33 4.56
N ASP A 527 6.59 -36.66 4.50
CA ASP A 527 7.61 -37.55 3.91
C ASP A 527 7.58 -37.61 2.36
N PHE A 528 7.00 -36.59 1.71
CA PHE A 528 6.88 -36.53 0.26
C PHE A 528 8.19 -36.16 -0.42
N THR A 529 8.52 -36.88 -1.50
CA THR A 529 9.66 -36.51 -2.36
C THR A 529 9.51 -35.09 -2.89
N GLN A 530 10.52 -34.25 -2.62
CA GLN A 530 10.59 -32.86 -3.05
C GLN A 530 10.72 -32.74 -4.58
N ARG A 531 9.59 -32.74 -5.30
CA ARG A 531 9.52 -32.03 -6.59
C ARG A 531 9.67 -30.54 -6.33
N GLU A 532 10.74 -29.93 -6.85
CA GLU A 532 10.94 -28.49 -6.77
C GLU A 532 9.81 -27.73 -7.48
N CYS A 533 9.49 -26.55 -6.96
CA CYS A 533 8.44 -25.67 -7.47
C CYS A 533 9.07 -24.33 -7.86
N VAL A 534 8.70 -23.76 -9.01
CA VAL A 534 9.37 -22.59 -9.59
C VAL A 534 8.83 -21.29 -8.99
N LEU A 535 9.67 -20.57 -8.24
CA LEU A 535 9.37 -19.30 -7.56
C LEU A 535 9.21 -18.12 -8.54
N VAL A 536 8.12 -17.37 -8.41
CA VAL A 536 7.65 -16.23 -9.22
C VAL A 536 6.99 -15.16 -8.34
N SER A 537 6.73 -13.98 -8.91
CA SER A 537 6.00 -12.87 -8.27
C SER A 537 4.49 -13.15 -8.03
N LYS A 538 3.89 -12.43 -7.05
CA LYS A 538 2.46 -12.52 -6.70
C LYS A 538 1.56 -12.03 -7.83
N GLU A 539 2.07 -11.08 -8.60
CA GLU A 539 1.43 -10.49 -9.75
C GLU A 539 1.27 -11.55 -10.86
N ILE A 540 2.28 -12.38 -11.12
CA ILE A 540 2.18 -13.52 -12.06
C ILE A 540 1.17 -14.57 -11.57
N VAL A 541 1.17 -14.92 -10.27
CA VAL A 541 0.23 -15.91 -9.71
C VAL A 541 -1.21 -15.42 -9.84
N SER A 542 -1.50 -14.19 -9.41
CA SER A 542 -2.85 -13.62 -9.51
C SER A 542 -3.32 -13.43 -10.96
N PHE A 543 -2.42 -13.08 -11.88
CA PHE A 543 -2.70 -13.01 -13.32
C PHE A 543 -3.09 -14.38 -13.89
N LEU A 544 -2.31 -15.42 -13.62
CA LEU A 544 -2.55 -16.78 -14.15
C LEU A 544 -3.79 -17.45 -13.54
N ASN A 545 -4.17 -17.07 -12.32
CA ASN A 545 -5.37 -17.57 -11.65
C ASN A 545 -6.66 -16.85 -12.09
N ASP A 546 -6.56 -15.64 -12.68
CA ASP A 546 -7.71 -14.93 -13.22
C ASP A 546 -8.19 -15.58 -14.53
N ARG A 547 -9.14 -16.51 -14.39
CA ARG A 547 -9.69 -17.27 -15.53
C ARG A 547 -10.28 -16.37 -16.61
N THR A 548 -10.92 -15.27 -16.23
CA THR A 548 -11.59 -14.35 -17.17
C THR A 548 -10.55 -13.57 -17.98
N LEU A 549 -9.49 -13.11 -17.33
CA LEU A 549 -8.37 -12.41 -17.98
C LEU A 549 -7.61 -13.35 -18.92
N VAL A 550 -7.17 -14.52 -18.41
CA VAL A 550 -6.43 -15.52 -19.19
C VAL A 550 -7.22 -15.97 -20.40
N GLN A 551 -8.52 -16.28 -20.25
CA GLN A 551 -9.35 -16.68 -21.39
C GLN A 551 -9.54 -15.56 -22.41
N SER A 552 -9.69 -14.30 -21.95
CA SER A 552 -9.81 -13.16 -22.85
C SER A 552 -8.55 -12.98 -23.70
N ILE A 553 -7.36 -13.14 -23.09
CA ILE A 553 -6.06 -13.07 -23.78
C ILE A 553 -5.88 -14.22 -24.78
N VAL A 554 -6.29 -15.43 -24.41
CA VAL A 554 -6.25 -16.61 -25.30
C VAL A 554 -7.13 -16.39 -26.52
N ASN A 555 -8.36 -15.92 -26.34
CA ASN A 555 -9.27 -15.61 -27.45
C ASN A 555 -8.65 -14.57 -28.41
N VAL A 556 -7.90 -13.58 -27.90
CA VAL A 556 -7.18 -12.60 -28.74
C VAL A 556 -6.02 -13.24 -29.50
N ALA A 557 -5.29 -14.16 -28.88
CA ALA A 557 -4.25 -14.93 -29.56
C ALA A 557 -4.83 -15.80 -30.68
N ASP A 558 -5.97 -16.47 -30.45
CA ASP A 558 -6.65 -17.31 -31.45
C ASP A 558 -7.13 -16.49 -32.66
N GLU A 559 -7.76 -15.33 -32.45
CA GLU A 559 -8.16 -14.42 -33.53
C GLU A 559 -6.96 -13.92 -34.35
N LEU A 560 -5.83 -13.63 -33.70
CA LEU A 560 -4.62 -13.12 -34.35
C LEU A 560 -3.70 -14.22 -34.90
N ALA A 561 -3.88 -15.50 -34.55
CA ALA A 561 -3.04 -16.61 -35.00
C ALA A 561 -3.07 -16.83 -36.53
N HIS A 562 -4.12 -16.34 -37.20
CA HIS A 562 -4.21 -16.31 -38.67
C HIS A 562 -3.18 -15.37 -39.33
N HIS A 563 -2.66 -14.38 -38.60
CA HIS A 563 -1.60 -13.51 -39.06
C HIS A 563 -0.23 -14.12 -38.77
N GLN A 564 0.56 -14.31 -39.82
CA GLN A 564 1.93 -14.83 -39.73
C GLN A 564 2.94 -13.67 -39.65
N ASN A 565 4.09 -13.94 -39.02
CA ASN A 565 5.26 -13.08 -38.92
C ASN A 565 4.99 -11.73 -38.22
N LEU A 566 4.25 -11.73 -37.12
CA LEU A 566 4.03 -10.51 -36.32
C LEU A 566 5.25 -10.17 -35.46
N LEU A 567 5.46 -8.88 -35.23
CA LEU A 567 6.37 -8.35 -34.22
C LEU A 567 5.56 -8.06 -32.95
N VAL A 568 5.57 -8.99 -31.99
CA VAL A 568 4.85 -8.82 -30.72
C VAL A 568 5.74 -8.13 -29.70
N ILE A 569 5.20 -7.10 -29.05
CA ILE A 569 5.80 -6.42 -27.91
C ILE A 569 4.78 -6.57 -26.77
N ASP A 570 5.12 -7.39 -25.77
CA ASP A 570 4.23 -7.76 -24.67
C ASP A 570 4.76 -7.16 -23.35
N TYR A 571 4.03 -6.19 -22.81
CA TYR A 571 4.32 -5.48 -21.56
C TYR A 571 3.31 -5.82 -20.44
N ASN A 572 2.55 -6.91 -20.58
CA ASN A 572 1.75 -7.45 -19.48
C ASN A 572 2.66 -8.05 -18.39
N VAL A 573 2.14 -8.20 -17.17
CA VAL A 573 2.84 -8.83 -16.03
C VAL A 573 3.41 -10.22 -16.38
N PHE A 574 2.64 -11.01 -17.13
CA PHE A 574 3.06 -12.28 -17.70
C PHE A 574 2.74 -12.29 -19.20
N PRO A 575 3.70 -12.62 -20.10
CA PRO A 575 3.57 -12.48 -21.54
C PRO A 575 2.80 -13.64 -22.16
N LEU A 576 1.59 -13.92 -21.67
CA LEU A 576 0.77 -15.03 -22.14
C LEU A 576 0.49 -14.91 -23.65
N PHE A 577 0.08 -13.73 -24.10
CA PHE A 577 -0.16 -13.48 -25.52
C PHE A 577 1.11 -13.72 -26.35
N GLY A 578 2.23 -13.13 -25.94
CA GLY A 578 3.52 -13.35 -26.58
C GLY A 578 3.90 -14.83 -26.67
N LEU A 579 3.82 -15.57 -25.56
CA LEU A 579 4.13 -17.01 -25.52
C LEU A 579 3.22 -17.84 -26.44
N LEU A 580 1.92 -17.54 -26.50
CA LEU A 580 0.98 -18.19 -27.41
C LEU A 580 1.33 -17.91 -28.88
N MET A 581 1.59 -16.66 -29.24
CA MET A 581 1.98 -16.27 -30.60
C MET A 581 3.32 -16.90 -31.00
N ALA A 582 4.32 -16.90 -30.12
CA ALA A 582 5.61 -17.56 -30.35
C ALA A 582 5.51 -19.09 -30.43
N LYS A 583 4.53 -19.73 -29.78
CA LYS A 583 4.35 -21.18 -29.89
C LYS A 583 3.61 -21.58 -31.17
N THR A 584 2.56 -20.84 -31.53
CA THR A 584 1.59 -21.22 -32.58
C THR A 584 1.89 -20.64 -33.97
N THR A 585 2.69 -19.57 -34.05
CA THR A 585 3.04 -18.88 -35.31
C THR A 585 4.56 -18.71 -35.47
N ASP A 586 4.99 -18.12 -36.59
CA ASP A 586 6.36 -17.68 -36.86
C ASP A 586 6.68 -16.26 -36.31
N SER A 587 5.79 -15.69 -35.49
CA SER A 587 5.96 -14.36 -34.88
C SER A 587 7.16 -14.29 -33.93
N THR A 588 7.73 -13.09 -33.82
CA THR A 588 8.85 -12.75 -32.93
C THR A 588 8.36 -11.87 -31.78
N VAL A 589 8.73 -12.21 -30.55
CA VAL A 589 8.23 -11.58 -29.33
C VAL A 589 9.34 -10.87 -28.57
N TYR A 590 9.01 -9.70 -28.04
CA TYR A 590 9.80 -8.96 -27.07
C TYR A 590 8.97 -8.76 -25.80
N HIS A 591 9.56 -9.05 -24.64
CA HIS A 591 8.93 -8.86 -23.34
C HIS A 591 9.96 -8.32 -22.34
N SER A 592 9.54 -7.41 -21.46
CA SER A 592 10.41 -6.80 -20.46
C SER A 592 10.10 -7.32 -19.07
N VAL A 593 11.14 -7.78 -18.36
CA VAL A 593 11.05 -8.33 -17.01
C VAL A 593 12.05 -7.61 -16.13
N SER A 594 11.66 -7.28 -14.89
CA SER A 594 12.50 -6.58 -13.92
C SER A 594 13.08 -7.46 -12.81
N ASN A 595 12.54 -8.68 -12.61
CA ASN A 595 12.89 -9.60 -11.52
C ASN A 595 13.55 -10.88 -12.07
N ASP A 596 14.75 -11.20 -11.57
CA ASP A 596 15.55 -12.35 -12.02
C ASP A 596 14.82 -13.71 -11.89
N ALA A 597 13.95 -13.90 -10.90
CA ALA A 597 13.18 -15.15 -10.78
C ALA A 597 12.14 -15.31 -11.89
N ASP A 598 11.46 -14.23 -12.25
CA ASP A 598 10.45 -14.25 -13.30
C ASP A 598 11.13 -14.44 -14.68
N VAL A 599 12.37 -13.95 -14.84
CA VAL A 599 13.24 -14.25 -16.00
C VAL A 599 13.58 -15.75 -16.08
N GLU A 600 14.02 -16.38 -14.98
CA GLU A 600 14.33 -17.82 -14.98
C GLU A 600 13.09 -18.69 -15.19
N PHE A 601 11.94 -18.31 -14.62
CA PHE A 601 10.66 -18.97 -14.89
C PHE A 601 10.29 -18.89 -16.38
N LEU A 602 10.42 -17.71 -17.01
CA LEU A 602 10.15 -17.57 -18.45
C LEU A 602 11.11 -18.38 -19.31
N LYS A 603 12.43 -18.40 -19.01
CA LYS A 603 13.40 -19.28 -19.70
C LYS A 603 13.02 -20.76 -19.59
N HIS A 604 12.53 -21.18 -18.42
CA HIS A 604 12.03 -22.53 -18.21
C HIS A 604 10.82 -22.84 -19.10
N ILE A 605 9.84 -21.93 -19.17
CA ILE A 605 8.67 -22.06 -20.06
C ILE A 605 9.08 -22.15 -21.53
N LEU A 606 10.00 -21.28 -21.99
CA LEU A 606 10.48 -21.29 -23.38
C LEU A 606 11.12 -22.64 -23.74
N THR A 607 11.92 -23.20 -22.82
CA THR A 607 12.59 -24.50 -22.97
C THR A 607 11.56 -25.64 -22.99
N LEU A 608 10.63 -25.66 -22.04
CA LEU A 608 9.54 -26.64 -21.93
C LEU A 608 8.67 -26.69 -23.19
N ASN A 609 8.50 -25.55 -23.86
CA ASN A 609 7.68 -25.41 -25.05
C ASN A 609 8.45 -25.50 -26.38
N ASN A 610 9.76 -25.73 -26.34
CA ASN A 610 10.66 -25.71 -27.51
C ASN A 610 10.55 -24.40 -28.31
N ILE A 611 10.38 -23.25 -27.64
CA ILE A 611 10.38 -21.93 -28.26
C ILE A 611 11.84 -21.46 -28.39
N PRO A 612 12.38 -21.30 -29.61
CA PRO A 612 13.75 -20.85 -29.82
C PRO A 612 13.98 -19.41 -29.34
N SER A 613 15.18 -19.12 -28.83
CA SER A 613 15.55 -17.80 -28.31
C SER A 613 15.47 -16.68 -29.34
N GLU A 614 15.62 -16.99 -30.63
CA GLU A 614 15.44 -16.02 -31.73
C GLU A 614 13.98 -15.60 -31.96
N ARG A 615 13.00 -16.34 -31.41
CA ARG A 615 11.57 -15.97 -31.44
C ARG A 615 11.09 -15.28 -30.18
N PHE A 616 11.82 -15.33 -29.06
CA PHE A 616 11.42 -14.69 -27.81
C PHE A 616 12.61 -14.02 -27.12
N THR A 617 12.64 -12.69 -27.14
CA THR A 617 13.67 -11.87 -26.50
C THR A 617 13.16 -11.29 -25.19
N ILE A 618 13.81 -11.66 -24.08
CA ILE A 618 13.63 -11.00 -22.78
C ILE A 618 14.53 -9.76 -22.75
N LEU A 619 13.94 -8.60 -22.50
CA LEU A 619 14.63 -7.33 -22.37
C LEU A 619 14.93 -7.02 -20.90
N ASP A 620 16.09 -6.40 -20.63
CA ASP A 620 16.24 -5.68 -19.38
C ASP A 620 15.29 -4.47 -19.38
N GLY A 621 14.77 -4.10 -18.20
CA GLY A 621 13.84 -2.96 -18.05
C GLY A 621 14.40 -1.58 -18.38
N LYS A 622 15.61 -1.50 -18.97
CA LYS A 622 16.30 -0.26 -19.35
C LYS A 622 16.47 -0.11 -20.87
N THR A 623 16.22 -1.17 -21.65
CA THR A 623 16.37 -1.13 -23.11
C THR A 623 15.10 -0.67 -23.81
N SER A 624 15.09 0.55 -24.37
CA SER A 624 14.04 0.98 -25.30
C SER A 624 14.19 0.25 -26.65
N LEU A 625 13.07 -0.32 -27.15
CA LEU A 625 13.03 -1.12 -28.37
C LEU A 625 13.17 -0.34 -29.69
N VAL A 626 13.22 1.00 -29.64
CA VAL A 626 12.88 1.89 -30.76
C VAL A 626 13.95 1.96 -31.88
N SER A 627 15.02 1.16 -31.84
CA SER A 627 16.15 1.26 -32.77
C SER A 627 16.33 0.12 -33.80
N ASN A 628 15.60 -1.00 -33.71
CA ASN A 628 15.91 -2.23 -34.48
C ASN A 628 14.76 -2.81 -35.34
N SER A 629 13.63 -2.13 -35.52
CA SER A 629 12.52 -2.68 -36.32
C SER A 629 12.87 -2.79 -37.82
N ARG A 630 12.72 -3.99 -38.39
CA ARG A 630 12.75 -4.19 -39.84
C ARG A 630 11.48 -3.55 -40.42
N ALA A 631 11.66 -2.62 -41.37
CA ALA A 631 10.62 -1.70 -41.85
C ALA A 631 9.49 -2.34 -42.71
N SER A 632 9.11 -3.60 -42.46
CA SER A 632 8.12 -4.36 -43.24
C SER A 632 7.29 -5.35 -42.42
N GLN A 633 7.41 -5.37 -41.08
CA GLN A 633 6.71 -6.31 -40.21
C GLN A 633 5.53 -5.61 -39.52
N THR A 634 4.36 -6.27 -39.44
CA THR A 634 3.22 -5.74 -38.67
C THR A 634 3.49 -5.96 -37.19
N ALA A 635 3.36 -4.91 -36.38
CA ALA A 635 3.61 -4.99 -34.95
C ALA A 635 2.30 -5.14 -34.15
N VAL A 636 2.38 -5.82 -33.01
CA VAL A 636 1.34 -5.85 -31.98
C VAL A 636 1.96 -5.37 -30.68
N TYR A 637 1.43 -4.29 -30.11
CA TYR A 637 1.84 -3.75 -28.83
C TYR A 637 0.74 -4.05 -27.80
N PHE A 638 0.96 -5.08 -26.98
CA PHE A 638 0.05 -5.47 -25.91
C PHE A 638 0.67 -5.01 -24.58
N PHE A 639 -0.03 -4.15 -23.85
CA PHE A 639 0.36 -3.65 -22.55
C PHE A 639 -0.84 -3.66 -21.59
N ASP A 640 -0.56 -3.57 -20.29
CA ASP A 640 -1.60 -3.38 -19.30
C ASP A 640 -1.79 -1.88 -18.99
N PRO A 641 -2.95 -1.26 -19.32
CA PRO A 641 -3.23 0.13 -18.95
C PRO A 641 -3.54 0.32 -17.47
N ILE A 642 -3.80 -0.75 -16.70
CA ILE A 642 -4.23 -0.69 -15.29
C ILE A 642 -3.15 -1.37 -14.42
N ASN A 643 -2.87 -0.82 -13.24
CA ASN A 643 -2.04 -1.50 -12.25
C ASN A 643 -2.91 -2.47 -11.42
N THR A 644 -2.30 -3.46 -10.74
CA THR A 644 -3.05 -4.42 -9.91
C THR A 644 -3.84 -3.77 -8.76
N ASP A 645 -3.48 -2.56 -8.34
CA ASP A 645 -4.19 -1.75 -7.36
C ASP A 645 -5.40 -0.98 -7.91
N GLY A 646 -5.69 -1.06 -9.21
CA GLY A 646 -6.78 -0.38 -9.91
C GLY A 646 -6.48 1.04 -10.39
N SER A 647 -5.26 1.56 -10.17
CA SER A 647 -4.81 2.83 -10.74
C SER A 647 -4.40 2.70 -12.22
N LEU A 648 -4.31 3.82 -12.96
CA LEU A 648 -3.84 3.80 -14.34
C LEU A 648 -2.30 3.64 -14.39
N ASN A 649 -1.83 2.78 -15.28
CA ASN A 649 -0.40 2.52 -15.49
C ASN A 649 0.25 3.68 -16.27
N SER A 650 1.36 4.22 -15.75
CA SER A 650 2.12 5.30 -16.38
C SER A 650 3.19 4.84 -17.38
N ALA A 651 3.56 3.56 -17.37
CA ALA A 651 4.53 2.96 -18.29
C ALA A 651 3.89 2.55 -19.64
N ALA A 652 2.61 2.19 -19.59
CA ALA A 652 1.72 1.82 -20.69
C ALA A 652 1.82 2.66 -21.99
N TYR A 653 2.09 3.97 -21.87
CA TYR A 653 1.96 4.92 -22.99
C TYR A 653 3.30 5.28 -23.66
N ARG A 654 4.42 4.64 -23.28
CA ARG A 654 5.76 5.15 -23.62
C ARG A 654 6.20 4.97 -25.08
N ASP A 655 5.73 3.92 -25.76
CA ASP A 655 6.27 3.50 -27.07
C ASP A 655 5.23 3.42 -28.22
N GLN A 656 4.15 4.21 -28.17
CA GLN A 656 3.05 4.17 -29.16
C GLN A 656 3.41 4.64 -30.59
N ASN A 657 4.64 5.11 -30.85
CA ASN A 657 5.03 5.75 -32.13
C ASN A 657 5.58 4.78 -33.20
N ILE A 658 5.23 3.49 -33.15
CA ILE A 658 5.62 2.50 -34.16
C ILE A 658 4.57 2.46 -35.28
N ALA A 659 4.96 2.76 -36.51
CA ALA A 659 4.05 2.69 -37.67
C ALA A 659 3.61 1.25 -37.97
N HIS A 660 2.36 1.07 -38.40
CA HIS A 660 1.73 -0.25 -38.66
C HIS A 660 1.64 -1.17 -37.43
N THR A 661 1.30 -0.60 -36.27
CA THR A 661 1.13 -1.31 -35.01
C THR A 661 -0.35 -1.45 -34.63
N THR A 662 -0.76 -2.66 -34.25
CA THR A 662 -2.01 -2.92 -33.54
C THR A 662 -1.77 -2.75 -32.06
N ILE A 663 -2.53 -1.88 -31.40
CA ILE A 663 -2.41 -1.62 -29.96
C ILE A 663 -3.50 -2.41 -29.23
N ILE A 664 -3.12 -3.11 -28.15
CA ILE A 664 -4.01 -3.91 -27.31
C ILE A 664 -3.80 -3.47 -25.85
N PRO A 665 -4.86 -3.05 -25.12
CA PRO A 665 -6.23 -2.87 -25.60
C PRO A 665 -6.39 -1.75 -26.65
N GLN A 666 -7.38 -1.91 -27.52
CA GLN A 666 -7.78 -0.93 -28.54
C GLN A 666 -8.51 0.27 -27.92
N MET A 667 -9.27 0.05 -26.84
CA MET A 667 -10.02 1.08 -26.12
C MET A 667 -10.13 0.72 -24.63
N VAL A 668 -10.05 1.74 -23.77
CA VAL A 668 -10.27 1.63 -22.32
C VAL A 668 -11.47 2.49 -21.93
N THR A 669 -12.48 1.86 -21.34
CA THR A 669 -13.70 2.52 -20.87
C THR A 669 -13.77 2.45 -19.35
N VAL A 670 -13.82 3.60 -18.68
CA VAL A 670 -14.09 3.68 -17.23
C VAL A 670 -15.59 3.55 -17.02
N LYS A 671 -16.02 2.61 -16.19
CA LYS A 671 -17.40 2.46 -15.72
C LYS A 671 -17.52 3.02 -14.31
N VAL A 672 -18.62 3.72 -14.01
CA VAL A 672 -18.85 4.35 -12.71
C VAL A 672 -20.28 4.16 -12.23
N GLN A 673 -20.48 3.84 -10.95
CA GLN A 673 -21.78 3.60 -10.34
C GLN A 673 -21.90 4.29 -8.97
N LEU A 674 -23.09 4.83 -8.65
CA LEU A 674 -23.39 5.36 -7.32
C LEU A 674 -23.70 4.23 -6.34
N ILE A 675 -22.99 4.20 -5.22
CA ILE A 675 -23.15 3.17 -4.19
C ILE A 675 -23.20 3.74 -2.77
N TYR A 676 -23.71 2.92 -1.84
CA TYR A 676 -23.49 3.07 -0.41
C TYR A 676 -22.77 1.86 0.16
N SER A 677 -21.72 2.08 0.94
CA SER A 677 -21.07 1.04 1.74
C SER A 677 -20.72 1.54 3.14
N ALA A 678 -21.23 0.88 4.18
CA ALA A 678 -20.87 1.19 5.56
C ALA A 678 -19.40 0.85 5.87
N TYR A 679 -18.81 -0.13 5.15
CA TYR A 679 -17.40 -0.50 5.28
C TYR A 679 -16.48 0.65 4.86
N ILE A 680 -16.85 1.43 3.83
CA ILE A 680 -16.08 2.60 3.39
C ILE A 680 -16.02 3.67 4.49
N ASP A 681 -17.16 4.00 5.10
CA ASP A 681 -17.21 4.99 6.19
C ASP A 681 -16.32 4.51 7.37
N HIS A 682 -16.44 3.23 7.75
CA HIS A 682 -15.68 2.60 8.83
C HIS A 682 -14.16 2.56 8.59
N CYS A 683 -13.72 2.38 7.34
CA CYS A 683 -12.29 2.29 6.98
C CYS A 683 -11.63 3.63 6.67
N ASN A 684 -12.40 4.71 6.47
CA ASN A 684 -11.87 5.98 5.99
C ASN A 684 -12.16 7.19 6.90
N LYS A 685 -13.13 7.13 7.81
CA LYS A 685 -13.52 8.27 8.67
C LYS A 685 -13.73 7.82 10.12
N VAL A 686 -13.14 8.52 11.08
CA VAL A 686 -13.39 8.32 12.51
C VAL A 686 -14.58 9.17 12.96
N GLU A 687 -15.50 8.59 13.72
CA GLU A 687 -16.59 9.30 14.38
C GLU A 687 -16.41 9.29 15.90
N ASP A 688 -16.56 10.44 16.55
CA ASP A 688 -16.28 10.60 17.99
C ASP A 688 -17.14 9.68 18.87
N GLU A 689 -18.33 9.29 18.41
CA GLU A 689 -19.16 8.28 19.10
C GLU A 689 -18.50 6.89 19.17
N ASN A 690 -17.71 6.52 18.15
CA ASN A 690 -17.03 5.22 18.10
C ASN A 690 -15.86 5.14 19.10
N VAL A 691 -15.26 6.29 19.39
CA VAL A 691 -14.23 6.49 20.41
C VAL A 691 -14.80 7.05 21.72
N LEU A 692 -16.01 6.61 22.09
CA LEU A 692 -16.64 6.89 23.40
C LEU A 692 -16.78 8.38 23.75
N GLY A 693 -16.98 9.24 22.74
CA GLY A 693 -17.22 10.68 22.87
C GLY A 693 -15.97 11.56 22.92
N PHE A 694 -14.76 11.00 22.79
CA PHE A 694 -13.54 11.80 22.70
C PHE A 694 -13.43 12.48 21.34
N LYS A 695 -12.99 13.73 21.35
CA LYS A 695 -12.81 14.57 20.15
C LYS A 695 -11.53 14.16 19.40
N ILE A 696 -11.61 13.10 18.60
CA ILE A 696 -10.48 12.52 17.85
C ILE A 696 -10.69 12.69 16.35
N GLY A 697 -11.94 12.53 15.88
CA GLY A 697 -12.33 12.57 14.48
C GLY A 697 -11.89 13.85 13.79
N LYS A 698 -11.94 15.00 14.47
CA LYS A 698 -11.40 16.29 13.96
C LYS A 698 -9.99 16.18 13.38
N TYR A 699 -9.10 15.44 14.05
CA TYR A 699 -7.67 15.33 13.71
C TYR A 699 -7.38 14.13 12.81
N MET A 700 -7.92 12.96 13.16
CA MET A 700 -7.77 11.76 12.32
C MET A 700 -8.35 12.00 10.92
N ASN A 701 -9.46 12.74 10.80
CA ASN A 701 -10.10 12.99 9.53
C ASN A 701 -9.37 14.04 8.65
N GLU A 702 -8.29 14.66 9.11
CA GLU A 702 -7.36 15.35 8.19
C GLU A 702 -6.60 14.36 7.28
N TYR A 703 -6.57 13.08 7.67
CA TYR A 703 -5.92 11.98 6.98
C TYR A 703 -6.92 11.00 6.34
N MET A 704 -8.17 11.41 6.10
CA MET A 704 -9.08 10.66 5.21
C MET A 704 -8.52 10.64 3.77
N GLY A 705 -8.79 9.57 3.04
CA GLY A 705 -8.63 9.53 1.60
C GLY A 705 -9.89 9.92 0.84
N ASN A 706 -9.74 10.25 -0.44
CA ASN A 706 -10.83 10.35 -1.41
C ASN A 706 -10.93 9.12 -2.33
N GLU A 707 -10.09 8.11 -2.09
CA GLU A 707 -10.14 6.78 -2.71
C GLU A 707 -9.58 5.74 -1.73
N HIS A 708 -9.74 4.46 -2.04
CA HIS A 708 -9.07 3.37 -1.31
C HIS A 708 -8.79 2.22 -2.29
N PRO A 709 -7.52 1.81 -2.48
CA PRO A 709 -7.18 0.60 -3.23
C PRO A 709 -7.54 -0.65 -2.39
N ASN A 710 -7.67 -1.81 -3.02
CA ASN A 710 -7.89 -3.09 -2.31
C ASN A 710 -9.28 -3.29 -1.65
N LEU A 711 -10.37 -2.81 -2.27
CA LEU A 711 -11.74 -3.11 -1.80
C LEU A 711 -12.21 -4.51 -2.28
N GLU A 712 -11.38 -5.54 -2.11
CA GLU A 712 -11.64 -6.92 -2.60
C GLU A 712 -13.00 -7.45 -2.10
N LYS A 713 -13.27 -7.22 -0.80
CA LYS A 713 -14.54 -7.46 -0.09
C LYS A 713 -15.24 -6.12 0.13
N LEU A 714 -16.05 -5.71 -0.85
CA LEU A 714 -16.89 -4.52 -0.75
C LEU A 714 -18.35 -4.95 -0.72
N ASP A 715 -18.97 -4.89 0.46
CA ASP A 715 -20.42 -4.94 0.59
C ASP A 715 -20.99 -3.55 0.30
N TYR A 716 -21.89 -3.46 -0.68
CA TYR A 716 -22.52 -2.20 -1.07
C TYR A 716 -23.96 -2.36 -1.55
N VAL A 717 -24.68 -1.24 -1.53
CA VAL A 717 -26.02 -1.11 -2.13
C VAL A 717 -25.91 -0.17 -3.32
N GLU A 718 -26.42 -0.60 -4.48
CA GLU A 718 -26.47 0.19 -5.70
C GLU A 718 -27.60 1.24 -5.67
N PHE A 719 -27.29 2.44 -6.17
CA PHE A 719 -28.20 3.58 -6.29
C PHE A 719 -28.44 4.04 -7.72
N SER A 720 -27.54 3.74 -8.66
CA SER A 720 -27.69 4.05 -10.08
C SER A 720 -27.32 2.87 -10.97
N SER A 721 -27.70 2.91 -12.25
CA SER A 721 -27.03 2.09 -13.26
C SER A 721 -25.59 2.60 -13.50
N PRO A 722 -24.67 1.77 -14.01
CA PRO A 722 -23.33 2.22 -14.37
C PRO A 722 -23.34 3.16 -15.59
N VAL A 723 -22.62 4.28 -15.49
CA VAL A 723 -22.30 5.17 -16.62
C VAL A 723 -20.90 4.86 -17.17
N ALA A 724 -20.57 5.34 -18.36
CA ALA A 724 -19.34 5.01 -19.08
C ALA A 724 -18.61 6.25 -19.62
N PHE A 725 -17.27 6.24 -19.54
CA PHE A 725 -16.39 7.30 -20.03
C PHE A 725 -15.20 6.70 -20.80
N SER A 726 -14.82 7.24 -21.97
CA SER A 726 -13.51 6.90 -22.60
C SER A 726 -12.42 7.84 -22.10
N LEU A 727 -11.19 7.32 -21.95
CA LEU A 727 -10.01 8.06 -21.45
C LEU A 727 -9.42 9.11 -22.42
N GLU A 728 -10.05 9.35 -23.58
CA GLU A 728 -9.47 10.17 -24.66
C GLU A 728 -9.52 11.70 -24.43
N GLU A 729 -10.29 12.19 -23.45
CA GLU A 729 -10.37 13.63 -23.14
C GLU A 729 -10.12 13.87 -21.65
N ASP A 730 -9.47 14.98 -21.32
CA ASP A 730 -9.02 15.33 -19.96
C ASP A 730 -10.18 15.47 -18.96
N GLU A 731 -11.39 15.86 -19.40
CA GLU A 731 -12.57 15.98 -18.52
C GLU A 731 -13.88 15.67 -19.27
N LYS A 732 -14.68 14.75 -18.73
CA LYS A 732 -16.00 14.35 -19.26
C LYS A 732 -17.03 14.33 -18.14
N SER A 733 -18.30 14.58 -18.47
CA SER A 733 -19.39 14.43 -17.50
C SER A 733 -20.59 13.70 -18.09
N CYS A 734 -21.30 12.96 -17.24
CA CYS A 734 -22.47 12.16 -17.58
C CYS A 734 -23.56 12.36 -16.51
N GLU A 735 -24.81 12.47 -16.94
CA GLU A 735 -25.95 12.53 -16.03
C GLU A 735 -26.37 11.11 -15.63
N VAL A 736 -26.62 10.92 -14.34
CA VAL A 736 -26.96 9.64 -13.74
C VAL A 736 -28.25 9.79 -12.94
N ILE A 737 -29.21 8.89 -13.18
CA ILE A 737 -30.49 8.86 -12.47
C ILE A 737 -30.39 7.86 -11.32
N VAL A 738 -30.75 8.32 -10.12
CA VAL A 738 -30.83 7.49 -8.92
C VAL A 738 -32.15 6.70 -8.95
N PHE A 739 -32.09 5.37 -8.83
CA PHE A 739 -33.30 4.53 -8.80
C PHE A 739 -33.78 4.21 -7.37
N ARG A 740 -32.99 4.51 -6.33
CA ARG A 740 -33.28 4.15 -4.92
C ARG A 740 -33.18 5.38 -4.00
N THR A 741 -34.11 5.55 -3.06
CA THR A 741 -33.99 6.57 -2.01
C THR A 741 -33.10 6.07 -0.87
N GLY A 742 -32.20 6.92 -0.36
CA GLY A 742 -31.28 6.56 0.73
C GLY A 742 -30.12 7.52 0.91
N LEU A 743 -28.96 6.98 1.29
CA LEU A 743 -27.66 7.68 1.34
C LEU A 743 -26.75 7.12 0.24
N VAL A 744 -25.87 7.94 -0.32
CA VAL A 744 -24.77 7.56 -1.22
C VAL A 744 -23.50 8.14 -0.61
N ASN A 745 -22.44 7.33 -0.48
CA ASN A 745 -21.14 7.78 0.05
C ASN A 745 -19.97 7.52 -0.91
N SER A 746 -20.18 6.84 -2.04
CA SER A 746 -19.08 6.50 -2.95
C SER A 746 -19.50 6.35 -4.43
N LEU A 747 -18.50 6.53 -5.28
CA LEU A 747 -18.47 6.28 -6.71
C LEU A 747 -17.64 5.01 -6.94
N TYR A 748 -18.31 3.87 -7.11
CA TYR A 748 -17.64 2.62 -7.45
C TYR A 748 -17.22 2.64 -8.91
N PHE A 749 -16.00 2.22 -9.23
CA PHE A 749 -15.51 2.23 -10.61
C PHE A 749 -14.63 1.03 -10.97
N TRP A 750 -14.58 0.75 -12.26
CA TRP A 750 -13.79 -0.30 -12.88
C TRP A 750 -13.54 0.03 -14.36
N TYR A 751 -12.81 -0.83 -15.07
CA TYR A 751 -12.46 -0.62 -16.47
C TYR A 751 -12.97 -1.78 -17.33
N ASP A 752 -13.51 -1.45 -18.50
CA ASP A 752 -13.71 -2.38 -19.59
C ASP A 752 -12.61 -2.14 -20.63
N LEU A 753 -11.81 -3.18 -20.89
CA LEU A 753 -10.68 -3.20 -21.82
C LEU A 753 -11.12 -3.91 -23.11
N GLN A 754 -11.28 -3.18 -24.21
CA GLN A 754 -11.53 -3.78 -25.52
C GLN A 754 -10.22 -4.32 -26.08
N LEU A 755 -9.99 -5.63 -25.96
CA LEU A 755 -8.75 -6.28 -26.39
C LEU A 755 -8.76 -6.53 -27.92
N HIS A 756 -9.93 -6.82 -28.49
CA HIS A 756 -10.17 -7.01 -29.93
C HIS A 756 -11.60 -6.59 -30.26
N GLU A 757 -11.99 -6.52 -31.55
CA GLU A 757 -13.31 -6.03 -31.99
C GLU A 757 -14.47 -6.67 -31.23
N ASN A 758 -14.41 -7.99 -31.02
CA ASN A 758 -15.43 -8.80 -30.34
C ASN A 758 -15.03 -9.27 -28.92
N ILE A 759 -13.88 -8.83 -28.39
CA ILE A 759 -13.34 -9.32 -27.10
C ILE A 759 -13.14 -8.13 -26.17
N THR A 760 -13.95 -8.07 -25.12
CA THR A 760 -13.85 -7.07 -24.05
C THR A 760 -13.72 -7.77 -22.70
N PHE A 761 -12.70 -7.39 -21.94
CA PHE A 761 -12.46 -7.86 -20.57
C PHE A 761 -12.87 -6.78 -19.57
N SER A 762 -13.54 -7.15 -18.48
CA SER A 762 -13.95 -6.19 -17.44
C SER A 762 -13.21 -6.46 -16.13
N THR A 763 -12.55 -5.42 -15.57
CA THR A 763 -11.85 -5.54 -14.29
C THR A 763 -12.81 -5.73 -13.12
N LEU A 764 -14.12 -5.49 -13.28
CA LEU A 764 -15.15 -5.77 -12.27
C LEU A 764 -15.20 -7.26 -11.87
N THR A 765 -15.01 -8.14 -12.86
CA THR A 765 -15.05 -9.61 -12.70
C THR A 765 -13.67 -10.21 -12.46
N SER A 766 -12.64 -9.38 -12.26
CA SER A 766 -11.25 -9.80 -12.11
C SER A 766 -10.93 -10.22 -10.68
N SER A 767 -10.03 -11.19 -10.55
CA SER A 767 -9.31 -11.51 -9.31
C SER A 767 -7.88 -10.95 -9.27
N HIS A 768 -7.36 -10.50 -10.42
CA HIS A 768 -6.04 -9.87 -10.54
C HIS A 768 -6.07 -8.36 -10.25
N TYR A 769 -7.04 -7.64 -10.84
CA TYR A 769 -7.23 -6.21 -10.60
C TYR A 769 -8.11 -5.96 -9.38
N LYS A 770 -7.63 -5.13 -8.46
CA LYS A 770 -8.37 -4.80 -7.25
C LYS A 770 -9.48 -3.78 -7.53
N LYS A 771 -10.56 -3.92 -6.78
CA LYS A 771 -11.74 -3.04 -6.82
C LYS A 771 -11.42 -1.72 -6.12
N CYS A 772 -11.87 -0.62 -6.71
CA CYS A 772 -11.60 0.74 -6.23
C CYS A 772 -12.88 1.58 -6.19
N CYS A 773 -12.93 2.51 -5.24
CA CYS A 773 -14.00 3.51 -5.13
C CYS A 773 -13.37 4.89 -4.95
N PHE A 774 -14.03 5.93 -5.48
CA PHE A 774 -13.86 7.29 -5.00
C PHE A 774 -14.88 7.58 -3.91
N PHE A 775 -14.43 8.22 -2.83
CA PHE A 775 -15.23 8.54 -1.67
C PHE A 775 -15.78 9.97 -1.76
N LEU A 776 -17.04 10.15 -1.37
CA LEU A 776 -17.60 11.48 -1.21
C LEU A 776 -17.14 12.05 0.14
N GLU A 777 -16.66 13.30 0.16
CA GLU A 777 -16.27 14.00 1.41
C GLU A 777 -17.39 14.00 2.47
N THR A 778 -18.64 13.98 2.01
CA THR A 778 -19.84 13.82 2.83
C THR A 778 -20.86 12.95 2.11
N SER A 779 -21.43 11.98 2.83
CA SER A 779 -22.52 11.13 2.36
C SER A 779 -23.74 11.98 2.00
N ARG A 780 -24.28 11.79 0.80
CA ARG A 780 -25.41 12.55 0.27
C ARG A 780 -26.70 11.78 0.43
N SER A 781 -27.75 12.44 0.92
CA SER A 781 -29.11 11.89 0.84
C SER A 781 -29.67 12.10 -0.57
N VAL A 782 -30.18 11.03 -1.16
CA VAL A 782 -30.68 10.95 -2.54
C VAL A 782 -32.08 10.35 -2.54
N LYS A 783 -32.92 10.72 -3.52
CA LYS A 783 -34.24 10.13 -3.75
C LYS A 783 -34.28 9.41 -5.10
N SER A 784 -35.11 8.37 -5.17
CA SER A 784 -35.46 7.72 -6.43
C SER A 784 -36.08 8.74 -7.39
N GLY A 785 -35.50 8.87 -8.59
CA GLY A 785 -35.84 9.86 -9.60
C GLY A 785 -34.95 11.12 -9.61
N ASP A 786 -34.07 11.31 -8.63
CA ASP A 786 -33.11 12.43 -8.65
C ASP A 786 -32.03 12.20 -9.73
N THR A 787 -31.69 13.25 -10.47
CA THR A 787 -30.57 13.26 -11.43
C THR A 787 -29.36 13.96 -10.82
N TYR A 788 -28.20 13.31 -10.86
CA TYR A 788 -26.91 13.89 -10.50
C TYR A 788 -25.97 13.90 -11.71
N ARG A 789 -24.86 14.65 -11.62
CA ARG A 789 -23.81 14.62 -12.64
C ARG A 789 -22.55 13.97 -12.08
N ILE A 790 -22.08 12.91 -12.73
CA ILE A 790 -20.75 12.36 -12.49
C ILE A 790 -19.79 13.03 -13.47
N THR A 791 -18.72 13.63 -12.95
CA THR A 791 -17.59 14.13 -13.74
C THR A 791 -16.40 13.22 -13.55
N MET A 792 -15.78 12.80 -14.66
CA MET A 792 -14.49 12.13 -14.69
C MET A 792 -13.45 13.11 -15.23
N LYS A 793 -12.35 13.27 -14.50
CA LYS A 793 -11.17 14.02 -14.92
C LYS A 793 -9.96 13.08 -14.98
N CYS A 794 -9.17 13.18 -16.03
CA CYS A 794 -7.94 12.45 -16.24
C CYS A 794 -6.79 13.43 -16.49
N GLU A 795 -5.69 13.29 -15.76
CA GLU A 795 -4.48 14.11 -15.94
C GLU A 795 -3.25 13.21 -15.94
N GLY A 796 -2.76 12.87 -17.14
CA GLY A 796 -1.74 11.84 -17.30
C GLY A 796 -2.26 10.45 -16.89
N HIS A 797 -1.72 9.89 -15.80
CA HIS A 797 -2.16 8.62 -15.21
C HIS A 797 -2.99 8.81 -13.93
N TYR A 798 -3.38 10.04 -13.60
CA TYR A 798 -4.21 10.31 -12.43
C TYR A 798 -5.68 10.45 -12.83
N LEU A 799 -6.53 9.63 -12.24
CA LEU A 799 -7.97 9.68 -12.38
C LEU A 799 -8.61 10.42 -11.19
N LYS A 800 -9.66 11.19 -11.44
CA LYS A 800 -10.57 11.71 -10.42
C LYS A 800 -12.01 11.57 -10.86
N LEU A 801 -12.84 10.99 -9.99
CA LEU A 801 -14.30 10.99 -10.13
C LEU A 801 -14.91 11.97 -9.13
N SER A 802 -15.99 12.62 -9.51
CA SER A 802 -16.69 13.60 -8.67
C SER A 802 -18.18 13.60 -8.95
N LEU A 803 -18.97 13.78 -7.90
CA LEU A 803 -20.43 13.87 -7.97
C LEU A 803 -20.87 15.32 -7.75
N GLN A 804 -21.71 15.85 -8.64
CA GLN A 804 -22.33 17.16 -8.55
C GLN A 804 -23.84 16.98 -8.39
#